data_AF-A0A8H5D2V8-F1
#
_entry.id   AF-A0A8H5D2V8-F1
#
_cell.length_a   1.000
_cell.length_b   1.000
_cell.length_c   1.000
_cell.angle_alpha   90.00
_cell.angle_beta   90.00
_cell.angle_gamma   90.00
#
_symmetry.space_group_name_H-M   'P 1'
#
loop_
_entity.id
_entity.type
_entity.pdbx_description
1 polymer ?
#
loop_
_entity_poly.entity_id
_entity_poly.type
_entity_poly.pdbx_seq_one_letter_code
_entity_poly.pdbx_strand_id
1 'polypeptide(L)'
;MKRSSPSSHISAGPSKRSRSLQACAACRKHKSRCELLEDLNSTNSIKCHRCRILDVYCSFEDMERTLLQASLTRKTLAWEQVLNFSGPPTTCPSTSSSSPPASTDVFEQTGAVQAAPLDLTALPPEIWNYSMIGPGKWRYSEEAVPEHASSCNWSWATPLGSLRELSNRYLTTHYGATIHQRTSASATPPPPQRLSNILSQDQIYDLLNIFTSHFLPWLNINLIYSQPLQLHSSSDSSADDSILDLVCCAIASRHSSDPFISPLLPQLQASSSEIISNIVLNSQREDPLESIQALLISAIWAPIPYGLGCNPSSDGMRDGHLLLTAALSLAEDIQLEKAPENLVALRRLPTGSTGGDQSRQLREAEDLARLWVTLINTDSLLCAGTRRIPSFHGGRQQRASANYFEVFPLSKHILSPDVIKCRDARLHLFGKMLEGMNLGVSASLKTPEGVEGWYKQITDSLESLRFTRRLASPLPVVAEHDKFYFRMLEIVLCCCRLLVLQQSLYSTRFIFTLFDETGATSAPVPTGSLPWSGRPNNLEILSLWGRDARPLMEYILILLQDVDPTLLGTSPDYVFHMITFTAFFLITYKFVTWNAKADEPTGAEDLLLEKVVALLERASRVQGSATGTTTGVEHPAKRITIWPLEKQAIYSSGENLAPETDLRSLGFDALRQVQVDDASVKWMTEAEKLKLKATGKEIWDLTENPTFGFGWTNPENTPKPKFVYPSTPNANETVHSVFSLLSTKEQQSNIAAFTDPVAFLTRYYNSEWGRNSSIWLARKIAGYVEELGGYAEKGDIKIEVFRWEHRWLQDSVVVRLTPLNASSTDPITVIGAHCDSINHEDPLFPAPGADDDGSGTVTILEALRALLAAKYVPKSPLEFHFYAGEEGGLLGSQAIVAEYEKTGKVIRGMEQFDTVAWIKEGVPEQIGVMMSTVDEALTDFQIMLIEEYLDIPWVKSKYPGRASSDHASWHKANYPACHVIENTFENTNFNVHSPYDTFDVSGYSFEHVLRFTKLAVAFAVEMTS
;
A
#
# COMPACT_ATOMS: atom_id res chain seq x y z
N MET A 1 45.14 -6.77 71.59
CA MET A 1 44.19 -7.85 71.24
C MET A 1 42.82 -7.25 71.02
N LYS A 2 42.21 -7.48 69.84
CA LYS A 2 40.77 -7.34 69.52
C LYS A 2 40.22 -5.90 69.58
N ARG A 3 39.30 -5.43 68.73
CA ARG A 3 38.49 -5.92 67.61
C ARG A 3 37.88 -4.63 67.04
N SER A 4 38.05 -4.33 65.76
CA SER A 4 37.35 -3.22 65.08
C SER A 4 36.29 -3.80 64.13
N SER A 5 35.04 -3.44 64.40
CA SER A 5 33.83 -3.77 63.65
C SER A 5 33.78 -3.03 62.30
N PRO A 6 33.29 -3.65 61.21
CA PRO A 6 33.28 -3.06 59.87
C PRO A 6 31.92 -2.43 59.52
N SER A 7 31.95 -1.23 58.91
CA SER A 7 30.81 -0.60 58.24
C SER A 7 30.97 -0.73 56.72
N SER A 8 30.10 -1.56 56.13
CA SER A 8 29.59 -1.58 54.76
C SER A 8 30.27 -0.72 53.67
N HIS A 9 30.98 -1.40 52.78
CA HIS A 9 31.22 -0.97 51.40
C HIS A 9 30.00 -1.30 50.52
N ILE A 10 29.47 -0.28 49.83
CA ILE A 10 28.43 -0.39 48.81
C ILE A 10 29.12 -0.63 47.45
N SER A 11 28.82 -1.75 46.80
CA SER A 11 29.23 -2.03 45.41
C SER A 11 28.34 -1.31 44.41
N ALA A 12 28.96 -0.92 43.29
CA ALA A 12 28.50 0.09 42.36
C ALA A 12 27.36 -0.34 41.41
N GLY A 13 26.41 0.58 41.19
CA GLY A 13 25.53 0.61 40.01
C GLY A 13 26.26 1.15 38.76
N PRO A 14 25.54 1.50 37.67
CA PRO A 14 26.16 1.91 36.41
C PRO A 14 27.14 3.07 36.66
N SER A 15 28.31 3.04 36.03
CA SER A 15 29.44 3.91 36.37
C SER A 15 29.00 5.38 36.51
N LYS A 16 28.90 5.87 37.76
CA LYS A 16 28.61 7.27 38.02
C LYS A 16 29.72 8.12 37.40
N ARG A 17 29.33 9.07 36.53
CA ARG A 17 30.17 10.17 36.04
C ARG A 17 31.04 10.70 37.19
N SER A 18 32.35 10.86 37.01
CA SER A 18 33.14 11.49 38.07
C SER A 18 32.63 12.92 38.23
N ARG A 19 32.20 13.29 39.45
CA ARG A 19 31.71 14.65 39.75
C ARG A 19 32.75 15.73 39.38
N SER A 20 34.02 15.34 39.21
CA SER A 20 35.14 16.18 38.77
C SER A 20 34.94 16.82 37.39
N LEU A 21 34.21 16.17 36.46
CA LEU A 21 34.10 16.56 35.03
C LEU A 21 32.86 17.39 34.67
N GLN A 22 31.90 17.58 35.60
CA GLN A 22 30.65 18.32 35.33
C GLN A 22 30.68 19.80 35.74
N ALA A 23 31.63 20.20 36.58
CA ALA A 23 31.81 21.57 37.07
C ALA A 23 33.26 21.75 37.52
N CYS A 24 33.78 22.97 37.66
CA CYS A 24 35.11 23.17 38.25
C CYS A 24 35.02 23.06 39.79
N ALA A 25 36.15 22.82 40.45
CA ALA A 25 36.22 22.65 41.90
C ALA A 25 35.68 23.87 42.67
N ALA A 26 35.98 25.08 42.19
CA ALA A 26 35.48 26.32 42.78
C ALA A 26 33.95 26.42 42.69
N CYS A 27 33.36 26.15 41.53
CA CYS A 27 31.90 26.20 41.37
C CYS A 27 31.19 25.09 42.14
N ARG A 28 31.79 23.90 42.27
CA ARG A 28 31.26 22.84 43.13
C ARG A 28 31.25 23.25 44.60
N LYS A 29 32.35 23.80 45.10
CA LYS A 29 32.48 24.25 46.49
C LYS A 29 31.43 25.29 46.86
N HIS A 30 31.10 26.17 45.91
CA HIS A 30 30.11 27.24 46.11
C HIS A 30 28.70 26.89 45.61
N LYS A 31 28.45 25.64 45.20
CA LYS A 31 27.17 25.17 44.61
C LYS A 31 26.60 26.10 43.53
N SER A 32 27.48 26.72 42.76
CA SER A 32 27.14 27.69 41.73
C SER A 32 27.18 27.06 40.34
N ARG A 33 26.36 27.57 39.42
CA ARG A 33 26.35 27.13 38.02
C ARG A 33 27.75 27.28 37.39
N CYS A 34 28.21 26.22 36.72
CA CYS A 34 29.52 26.16 36.09
C CYS A 34 29.33 25.93 34.60
N GLU A 35 29.61 26.96 33.79
CA GLU A 35 29.39 26.93 32.35
C GLU A 35 30.67 27.30 31.63
N LEU A 36 30.99 26.55 30.59
CA LEU A 36 32.16 26.75 29.76
C LEU A 36 31.64 27.36 28.46
N LEU A 37 31.83 28.68 28.30
CA LEU A 37 31.29 29.46 27.18
C LEU A 37 32.37 29.80 26.15
N GLU A 38 33.60 29.34 26.36
CA GLU A 38 34.73 29.59 25.48
C GLU A 38 34.94 28.45 24.49
N ASP A 39 35.46 28.81 23.33
CA ASP A 39 35.83 27.88 22.28
C ASP A 39 37.05 27.05 22.71
N LEU A 40 36.87 25.73 22.79
CA LEU A 40 37.88 24.78 23.29
C LEU A 40 39.13 24.72 22.41
N ASN A 41 39.06 25.29 21.21
CA ASN A 41 40.15 25.39 20.25
C ASN A 41 41.05 26.63 20.44
N SER A 42 40.74 27.54 21.38
CA SER A 42 41.53 28.77 21.60
C SER A 42 42.82 28.52 22.41
N THR A 43 43.89 29.29 22.18
CA THR A 43 45.20 29.14 22.85
C THR A 43 45.24 29.65 24.30
N ASN A 44 44.13 30.19 24.82
CA ASN A 44 44.05 30.78 26.17
C ASN A 44 43.77 29.72 27.26
N SER A 45 44.05 30.05 28.53
CA SER A 45 43.73 29.18 29.66
C SER A 45 42.22 29.06 29.86
N ILE A 46 41.72 27.82 29.93
CA ILE A 46 40.29 27.53 29.93
C ILE A 46 39.71 27.74 31.32
N LYS A 47 38.85 28.75 31.46
CA LYS A 47 38.07 29.01 32.69
C LYS A 47 36.58 28.87 32.42
N CYS A 48 35.81 28.39 33.41
CA CYS A 48 34.35 28.52 33.34
C CYS A 48 33.95 29.99 33.51
N HIS A 49 32.84 30.38 32.90
CA HIS A 49 32.34 31.76 32.84
C HIS A 49 32.30 32.44 34.22
N ARG A 50 31.81 31.75 35.25
CA ARG A 50 31.77 32.29 36.61
C ARG A 50 33.17 32.52 37.20
N CYS A 51 34.08 31.56 37.07
CA CYS A 51 35.44 31.71 37.60
C CYS A 51 36.21 32.83 36.86
N ARG A 52 35.95 33.01 35.57
CA ARG A 52 36.49 34.10 34.77
C ARG A 52 35.96 35.47 35.23
N ILE A 53 34.63 35.61 35.38
CA ILE A 53 34.02 36.88 35.83
C ILE A 53 34.49 37.27 37.23
N LEU A 54 34.61 36.29 38.13
CA LEU A 54 35.02 36.55 39.51
C LEU A 54 36.54 36.60 39.70
N ASP A 55 37.30 36.42 38.60
CA ASP A 55 38.76 36.27 38.57
C ASP A 55 39.32 35.35 39.68
N VAL A 56 38.72 34.17 39.79
CA VAL A 56 39.14 33.12 40.73
C VAL A 56 39.65 31.91 39.99
N TYR A 57 40.60 31.20 40.60
CA TYR A 57 41.20 30.00 40.03
C TYR A 57 40.13 28.95 39.63
N CYS A 58 40.21 28.48 38.39
CA CYS A 58 39.32 27.48 37.83
C CYS A 58 40.07 26.16 37.64
N SER A 59 39.58 25.07 38.25
CA SER A 59 40.21 23.75 38.09
C SER A 59 40.09 23.15 36.67
N PHE A 60 39.50 23.87 35.72
CA PHE A 60 39.55 23.51 34.30
C PHE A 60 40.81 24.03 33.61
N GLU A 61 41.53 24.98 34.23
CA GLU A 61 42.81 25.50 33.72
C GLU A 61 43.88 24.39 33.68
N ASP A 62 43.81 23.44 34.62
CA ASP A 62 44.78 22.34 34.77
C ASP A 62 44.27 21.01 34.19
N MET A 63 43.15 21.01 33.47
CA MET A 63 42.52 19.78 32.94
C MET A 63 42.83 19.59 31.45
N GLU A 64 43.14 18.36 31.07
CA GLU A 64 43.43 18.01 29.68
C GLU A 64 42.20 18.25 28.78
N ARG A 65 42.36 19.01 27.70
CA ARG A 65 41.25 19.55 26.87
C ARG A 65 40.41 18.47 26.21
N THR A 66 41.03 17.37 25.81
CA THR A 66 40.39 16.19 25.20
C THR A 66 39.38 15.52 26.14
N LEU A 67 39.66 15.49 27.45
CA LEU A 67 38.76 14.92 28.46
C LEU A 67 37.53 15.82 28.72
N LEU A 68 37.71 17.14 28.66
CA LEU A 68 36.61 18.11 28.75
C LEU A 68 35.66 17.99 27.55
N GLN A 69 36.22 17.85 26.35
CA GLN A 69 35.45 17.70 25.12
C GLN A 69 34.60 16.43 25.14
N ALA A 70 35.18 15.28 25.48
CA ALA A 70 34.48 14.00 25.58
C ALA A 70 33.33 13.96 26.63
N SER A 71 33.41 14.80 27.67
CA SER A 71 32.35 14.93 28.69
C SER A 71 31.14 15.72 28.18
N LEU A 72 31.37 16.71 27.33
CA LEU A 72 30.33 17.59 26.77
C LEU A 72 29.56 16.92 25.62
N THR A 73 30.24 16.18 24.73
CA THR A 73 29.60 15.44 23.63
C THR A 73 28.72 14.28 24.08
N ARG A 74 28.91 13.72 25.30
CA ARG A 74 28.05 12.62 25.77
C ARG A 74 26.63 13.01 26.18
N LYS A 75 26.29 14.30 26.27
CA LYS A 75 24.91 14.76 26.52
C LYS A 75 24.01 14.65 25.28
N THR A 76 24.59 14.60 24.08
CA THR A 76 23.86 14.52 22.80
C THR A 76 23.62 13.09 22.32
N LEU A 77 24.18 12.07 23.00
CA LEU A 77 24.21 10.69 22.49
C LEU A 77 23.14 9.74 23.09
N ALA A 78 22.28 10.21 23.99
CA ALA A 78 21.28 9.33 24.63
C ALA A 78 20.07 9.00 23.74
N TRP A 79 19.71 9.89 22.79
CA TRP A 79 18.64 9.64 21.82
C TRP A 79 19.12 8.87 20.59
N GLU A 80 20.42 8.93 20.29
CA GLU A 80 21.04 8.10 19.24
C GLU A 80 20.90 6.60 19.55
N GLN A 81 20.68 6.19 20.81
CA GLN A 81 20.42 4.77 21.13
C GLN A 81 18.98 4.31 20.88
N VAL A 82 18.02 5.22 20.72
CA VAL A 82 16.63 4.87 20.35
C VAL A 82 16.43 4.94 18.83
N LEU A 83 17.38 5.53 18.08
CA LEU A 83 17.28 5.71 16.63
C LEU A 83 18.50 5.24 15.80
N ASN A 84 19.63 4.80 16.41
CA ASN A 84 20.70 4.11 15.67
C ASN A 84 20.37 2.63 15.50
N PHE A 85 19.71 2.29 14.40
CA PHE A 85 19.49 0.91 13.95
C PHE A 85 20.51 0.47 12.89
N SER A 86 21.77 0.88 13.00
CA SER A 86 22.82 0.63 11.99
C SER A 86 24.02 -0.19 12.51
N GLY A 87 23.78 -1.13 13.42
CA GLY A 87 24.80 -2.13 13.81
C GLY A 87 24.19 -3.52 14.01
N PRO A 88 24.91 -4.61 13.70
CA PRO A 88 24.41 -5.97 13.93
C PRO A 88 24.18 -6.21 15.43
N PRO A 89 23.32 -7.16 15.82
CA PRO A 89 23.04 -7.45 17.22
C PRO A 89 24.35 -7.84 17.90
N THR A 90 24.85 -6.96 18.76
CA THR A 90 26.00 -7.27 19.59
C THR A 90 25.58 -8.37 20.55
N THR A 91 26.16 -9.55 20.36
CA THR A 91 26.14 -10.65 21.34
C THR A 91 26.46 -10.07 22.71
N CYS A 92 25.52 -10.21 23.65
CA CYS A 92 25.78 -9.94 25.06
C CYS A 92 27.03 -10.74 25.49
N PRO A 93 27.98 -10.14 26.22
CA PRO A 93 29.10 -10.88 26.77
C PRO A 93 28.57 -11.90 27.77
N SER A 94 28.86 -13.18 27.53
CA SER A 94 28.69 -14.25 28.49
C SER A 94 29.51 -13.95 29.74
N THR A 95 28.87 -13.54 30.84
CA THR A 95 29.46 -13.59 32.17
C THR A 95 29.01 -14.85 32.88
N SER A 96 30.01 -15.66 33.20
CA SER A 96 29.95 -16.94 33.90
C SER A 96 29.27 -16.85 35.27
N SER A 97 28.42 -17.85 35.52
CA SER A 97 27.95 -18.41 36.78
C SER A 97 28.49 -17.86 38.11
N SER A 98 27.58 -17.40 38.98
CA SER A 98 27.49 -17.84 40.39
C SER A 98 26.19 -17.33 41.05
N SER A 99 25.29 -18.23 41.44
CA SER A 99 24.26 -18.04 42.49
C SER A 99 24.93 -17.86 43.88
N PRO A 100 24.30 -17.49 45.02
CA PRO A 100 22.86 -17.33 45.42
C PRO A 100 22.68 -16.08 46.38
N PRO A 101 21.77 -15.97 47.40
CA PRO A 101 20.52 -16.67 47.72
C PRO A 101 19.29 -15.75 47.91
N ALA A 102 18.13 -16.41 48.02
CA ALA A 102 16.81 -15.85 48.26
C ALA A 102 16.68 -15.04 49.57
N SER A 103 15.93 -13.94 49.50
CA SER A 103 15.11 -13.46 50.61
C SER A 103 13.89 -12.71 50.06
N THR A 104 12.76 -13.36 50.25
CA THR A 104 11.37 -12.90 50.15
C THR A 104 11.14 -11.52 50.75
N ASP A 105 10.46 -10.63 50.03
CA ASP A 105 9.27 -9.95 50.57
C ASP A 105 8.37 -9.41 49.44
N VAL A 106 7.08 -9.58 49.71
CA VAL A 106 5.97 -9.64 48.77
C VAL A 106 5.41 -8.23 48.51
N PHE A 107 5.46 -7.80 47.25
CA PHE A 107 4.48 -6.88 46.65
C PHE A 107 4.11 -7.46 45.28
N GLU A 108 2.83 -7.74 45.09
CA GLU A 108 2.25 -8.42 43.94
C GLU A 108 2.71 -7.78 42.62
N GLN A 109 3.63 -8.47 41.94
CA GLN A 109 3.87 -8.29 40.52
C GLN A 109 2.65 -8.83 39.78
N THR A 110 1.72 -7.94 39.43
CA THR A 110 0.89 -8.16 38.24
C THR A 110 1.85 -8.41 37.08
N GLY A 111 1.82 -9.62 36.53
CA GLY A 111 2.77 -10.09 35.53
C GLY A 111 3.00 -9.04 34.46
N ALA A 112 4.26 -8.65 34.29
CA ALA A 112 4.68 -7.86 33.15
C ALA A 112 4.27 -8.64 31.90
N VAL A 113 3.20 -8.18 31.26
CA VAL A 113 2.85 -8.58 29.89
C VAL A 113 4.08 -8.23 29.08
N GLN A 114 4.86 -9.23 28.68
CA GLN A 114 5.86 -9.02 27.64
C GLN A 114 5.06 -8.63 26.40
N ALA A 115 5.00 -7.32 26.14
CA ALA A 115 4.54 -6.79 24.88
C ALA A 115 5.30 -7.54 23.78
N ALA A 116 4.56 -8.12 22.83
CA ALA A 116 5.19 -8.66 21.64
C ALA A 116 6.08 -7.56 21.05
N PRO A 117 7.33 -7.85 20.66
CA PRO A 117 8.19 -6.85 20.07
C PRO A 117 7.46 -6.23 18.88
N LEU A 118 7.31 -4.90 18.90
CA LEU A 118 6.66 -4.16 17.83
C LEU A 118 7.47 -4.42 16.56
N ASP A 119 6.88 -5.11 15.59
CA ASP A 119 7.55 -5.36 14.33
C ASP A 119 7.49 -4.08 13.48
N LEU A 120 8.51 -3.24 13.65
CA LEU A 120 8.65 -1.98 12.93
C LEU A 120 8.79 -2.19 11.41
N THR A 121 9.05 -3.41 10.95
CA THR A 121 9.11 -3.74 9.52
C THR A 121 7.72 -3.86 8.89
N ALA A 122 6.66 -4.05 9.70
CA ALA A 122 5.28 -4.03 9.25
C ALA A 122 4.72 -2.61 9.03
N LEU A 123 5.43 -1.58 9.53
CA LEU A 123 5.07 -0.18 9.31
C LEU A 123 5.74 0.34 8.01
N PRO A 124 5.03 1.08 7.17
CA PRO A 124 5.57 1.59 5.92
C PRO A 124 6.78 2.50 6.18
N PRO A 125 7.85 2.37 5.38
CA PRO A 125 9.06 3.17 5.54
C PRO A 125 8.79 4.70 5.48
N GLU A 126 7.72 5.12 4.80
CA GLU A 126 7.32 6.51 4.56
C GLU A 126 6.83 7.24 5.82
N ILE A 127 6.39 6.50 6.86
CA ILE A 127 6.08 7.08 8.18
C ILE A 127 7.34 7.69 8.82
N TRP A 128 8.52 7.25 8.40
CA TRP A 128 9.81 7.67 8.94
C TRP A 128 10.48 8.80 8.13
N ASN A 129 9.83 9.32 7.06
CA ASN A 129 10.34 10.39 6.19
C ASN A 129 10.28 11.80 6.80
N TYR A 130 10.76 11.91 8.03
CA TYR A 130 10.98 13.18 8.72
C TYR A 130 12.48 13.51 8.71
N SER A 131 12.85 14.59 8.04
CA SER A 131 14.23 15.08 8.00
C SER A 131 14.43 16.22 9.00
N MET A 132 15.51 16.17 9.78
CA MET A 132 15.85 17.26 10.69
C MET A 132 16.68 18.30 9.93
N ILE A 133 16.11 19.47 9.66
CA ILE A 133 16.77 20.56 8.93
C ILE A 133 17.48 21.56 9.87
N GLY A 134 17.41 21.32 11.18
CA GLY A 134 18.13 22.08 12.20
C GLY A 134 17.70 21.69 13.61
N PRO A 135 18.35 22.23 14.66
CA PRO A 135 18.00 21.91 16.05
C PRO A 135 16.54 22.25 16.34
N GLY A 136 15.72 21.22 16.58
CA GLY A 136 14.28 21.36 16.83
C GLY A 136 13.44 21.72 15.58
N LYS A 137 14.01 21.64 14.38
CA LYS A 137 13.30 21.91 13.11
C LYS A 137 13.27 20.65 12.26
N TRP A 138 12.06 20.12 12.06
CA TRP A 138 11.82 18.90 11.32
C TRP A 138 10.94 19.18 10.11
N ARG A 139 11.42 18.81 8.93
CA ARG A 139 10.70 18.87 7.67
C ARG A 139 10.24 17.46 7.34
N TYR A 140 8.92 17.25 7.39
CA TYR A 140 8.32 16.14 6.66
C TYR A 140 8.54 16.45 5.19
N SER A 141 9.35 15.65 4.53
CA SER A 141 9.72 15.88 3.15
C SER A 141 8.77 15.05 2.29
N GLU A 142 7.77 15.71 1.69
CA GLU A 142 7.03 15.10 0.58
C GLU A 142 7.97 14.84 -0.61
N GLU A 143 9.07 15.59 -0.73
CA GLU A 143 10.17 15.38 -1.70
C GLU A 143 11.01 14.12 -1.43
N ALA A 144 10.97 13.57 -0.21
CA ALA A 144 11.62 12.33 0.17
C ALA A 144 10.62 11.18 0.28
N VAL A 145 9.36 11.38 -0.15
CA VAL A 145 8.58 10.25 -0.65
C VAL A 145 9.29 9.87 -1.95
N PRO A 146 9.98 8.71 -1.99
CA PRO A 146 10.46 8.19 -3.25
C PRO A 146 9.21 8.16 -4.12
N GLU A 147 9.30 8.76 -5.30
CA GLU A 147 8.22 8.74 -6.28
C GLU A 147 7.71 7.28 -6.51
N HIS A 148 8.55 6.32 -6.14
CA HIS A 148 8.28 4.91 -5.84
C HIS A 148 7.48 4.59 -4.55
N ALA A 149 6.32 5.18 -4.33
CA ALA A 149 5.33 4.67 -3.36
C ALA A 149 4.01 4.32 -4.07
N SER A 150 4.09 3.80 -5.29
CA SER A 150 2.96 3.58 -6.20
C SER A 150 2.31 2.19 -6.10
N SER A 151 2.28 1.57 -4.92
CA SER A 151 1.32 0.49 -4.63
C SER A 151 0.26 0.87 -3.60
N CYS A 152 0.48 1.95 -2.83
CA CYS A 152 -0.52 2.59 -2.00
C CYS A 152 -0.06 4.02 -1.64
N ASN A 153 -0.62 5.04 -2.27
CA ASN A 153 -0.34 6.44 -1.93
C ASN A 153 -0.92 6.74 -0.54
N TRP A 154 -0.09 6.64 0.50
CA TRP A 154 -0.42 7.03 1.88
C TRP A 154 -0.56 8.54 2.00
N SER A 155 -1.60 9.09 1.40
CA SER A 155 -1.93 10.50 1.56
C SER A 155 -2.52 10.65 2.96
N TRP A 156 -1.85 11.36 3.86
CA TRP A 156 -2.44 11.76 5.14
C TRP A 156 -3.58 12.77 4.97
N ALA A 157 -3.79 13.31 3.77
CA ALA A 157 -5.03 13.97 3.39
C ALA A 157 -6.22 12.99 3.20
N THR A 158 -5.95 11.68 3.22
CA THR A 158 -6.93 10.58 3.26
C THR A 158 -6.65 9.64 4.44
N PRO A 159 -6.72 10.14 5.68
CA PRO A 159 -6.15 9.44 6.83
C PRO A 159 -6.84 8.11 7.13
N LEU A 160 -8.16 7.98 6.90
CA LEU A 160 -8.88 6.73 7.14
C LEU A 160 -8.55 5.66 6.08
N GLY A 161 -8.36 6.06 4.81
CA GLY A 161 -7.87 5.16 3.75
C GLY A 161 -6.46 4.65 4.05
N SER A 162 -5.59 5.56 4.51
CA SER A 162 -4.22 5.21 4.92
C SER A 162 -4.21 4.28 6.13
N LEU A 163 -4.97 4.52 7.20
CA LEU A 163 -4.91 3.60 8.36
C LEU A 163 -5.45 2.20 8.07
N ARG A 164 -6.32 2.11 7.07
CA ARG A 164 -6.90 0.86 6.66
C ARG A 164 -5.92 -0.01 5.88
N GLU A 165 -5.17 0.58 4.96
CA GLU A 165 -4.08 -0.14 4.30
C GLU A 165 -3.01 -0.59 5.32
N LEU A 166 -2.73 0.22 6.36
CA LEU A 166 -1.81 -0.14 7.44
C LEU A 166 -2.28 -1.40 8.18
N SER A 167 -3.58 -1.45 8.51
CA SER A 167 -4.19 -2.60 9.16
C SER A 167 -4.10 -3.87 8.28
N ASN A 168 -4.36 -3.76 6.98
CA ASN A 168 -4.31 -4.89 6.05
C ASN A 168 -2.89 -5.44 5.89
N ARG A 169 -1.90 -4.55 5.78
CA ARG A 169 -0.48 -4.94 5.72
C ARG A 169 -0.05 -5.65 6.99
N TYR A 170 -0.42 -5.12 8.15
CA TYR A 170 -0.15 -5.76 9.43
C TYR A 170 -0.74 -7.18 9.49
N LEU A 171 -2.01 -7.34 9.10
CA LEU A 171 -2.67 -8.65 9.06
C LEU A 171 -1.98 -9.64 8.11
N THR A 172 -1.62 -9.19 6.91
CA THR A 172 -0.92 -10.00 5.90
C THR A 172 0.45 -10.45 6.38
N THR A 173 1.18 -9.55 7.04
CA THR A 173 2.55 -9.78 7.53
C THR A 173 2.57 -10.71 8.73
N HIS A 174 1.64 -10.57 9.68
CA HIS A 174 1.68 -11.29 10.95
C HIS A 174 0.91 -12.62 10.97
N TYR A 175 -0.07 -12.80 10.09
CA TYR A 175 -0.88 -14.02 10.04
C TYR A 175 -0.64 -14.89 8.80
N GLY A 176 0.23 -14.42 7.87
CA GLY A 176 0.60 -15.10 6.63
C GLY A 176 -0.59 -15.23 5.66
N ALA A 177 -0.29 -15.59 4.40
CA ALA A 177 -1.29 -15.84 3.34
C ALA A 177 -2.26 -17.02 3.62
N THR A 178 -2.34 -17.52 4.86
CA THR A 178 -3.15 -18.66 5.26
C THR A 178 -4.64 -18.33 5.45
N ILE A 179 -5.01 -17.05 5.59
CA ILE A 179 -6.44 -16.63 5.54
C ILE A 179 -6.95 -16.65 4.09
N HIS A 180 -6.09 -16.38 3.10
CA HIS A 180 -6.48 -16.26 1.69
C HIS A 180 -6.18 -17.53 0.85
N GLN A 181 -5.41 -18.50 1.37
CA GLN A 181 -5.08 -19.75 0.65
C GLN A 181 -6.00 -20.95 0.96
N ARG A 182 -7.04 -20.82 1.81
CA ARG A 182 -8.00 -21.93 2.05
C ARG A 182 -9.29 -21.87 1.23
N THR A 183 -9.45 -20.91 0.33
CA THR A 183 -10.56 -20.91 -0.67
C THR A 183 -10.10 -21.17 -2.10
N SER A 184 -8.82 -21.43 -2.34
CA SER A 184 -8.29 -21.84 -3.66
C SER A 184 -7.56 -23.18 -3.60
N ALA A 185 -8.28 -24.22 -3.20
CA ALA A 185 -7.91 -25.59 -3.52
C ALA A 185 -9.11 -26.29 -4.15
N SER A 186 -9.03 -26.58 -5.46
CA SER A 186 -9.57 -27.80 -6.04
C SER A 186 -11.03 -28.16 -5.68
N ALA A 187 -11.96 -27.21 -5.78
CA ALA A 187 -13.38 -27.54 -5.85
C ALA A 187 -14.12 -26.42 -6.58
N THR A 188 -14.88 -26.77 -7.62
CA THR A 188 -16.07 -26.00 -7.99
C THR A 188 -16.82 -25.60 -6.72
N PRO A 189 -17.23 -24.33 -6.53
CA PRO A 189 -17.97 -23.93 -5.35
C PRO A 189 -19.19 -24.85 -5.20
N PRO A 190 -19.48 -25.37 -3.99
CA PRO A 190 -20.69 -26.15 -3.79
C PRO A 190 -21.89 -25.26 -4.15
N PRO A 191 -22.95 -25.82 -4.75
CA PRO A 191 -24.14 -25.05 -5.09
C PRO A 191 -24.69 -24.33 -3.85
N PRO A 192 -25.30 -23.14 -4.01
CA PRO A 192 -25.74 -22.30 -2.91
C PRO A 192 -26.63 -23.11 -1.96
N GLN A 193 -26.15 -23.29 -0.73
CA GLN A 193 -26.87 -24.05 0.26
C GLN A 193 -27.88 -23.15 0.96
N ARG A 194 -29.11 -23.63 1.06
CA ARG A 194 -30.18 -23.01 1.85
C ARG A 194 -29.74 -22.83 3.30
N LEU A 195 -30.15 -21.74 3.96
CA LEU A 195 -29.80 -21.46 5.36
C LEU A 195 -30.21 -22.61 6.29
N SER A 196 -31.38 -23.18 6.03
CA SER A 196 -31.93 -24.38 6.67
C SER A 196 -31.10 -25.66 6.49
N ASN A 197 -30.20 -25.70 5.50
CA ASN A 197 -29.24 -26.80 5.33
C ASN A 197 -27.96 -26.61 6.14
N ILE A 198 -27.68 -25.38 6.59
CA ILE A 198 -26.45 -25.02 7.32
C ILE A 198 -26.70 -24.98 8.83
N LEU A 199 -27.87 -24.45 9.25
CA LEU A 199 -28.22 -24.25 10.65
C LEU A 199 -29.56 -24.89 10.99
N SER A 200 -29.71 -25.33 12.25
CA SER A 200 -31.03 -25.72 12.77
C SER A 200 -31.92 -24.50 12.98
N GLN A 201 -33.24 -24.72 13.02
CA GLN A 201 -34.21 -23.63 13.23
C GLN A 201 -33.96 -22.87 14.55
N ASP A 202 -33.54 -23.57 15.61
CA ASP A 202 -33.20 -22.97 16.90
C ASP A 202 -31.95 -22.09 16.80
N GLN A 203 -30.92 -22.55 16.06
CA GLN A 203 -29.70 -21.78 15.82
C GLN A 203 -29.94 -20.52 14.99
N ILE A 204 -30.81 -20.62 13.97
CA ILE A 204 -31.22 -19.46 13.16
C ILE A 204 -31.92 -18.44 14.06
N TYR A 205 -32.85 -18.90 14.90
CA TYR A 205 -33.57 -18.02 15.83
C TYR A 205 -32.63 -17.30 16.81
N ASP A 206 -31.68 -18.03 17.41
CA ASP A 206 -30.72 -17.45 18.34
C ASP A 206 -29.82 -16.39 17.68
N LEU A 207 -29.33 -16.66 16.47
CA LEU A 207 -28.51 -15.69 15.72
C LEU A 207 -29.30 -14.46 15.29
N LEU A 208 -30.55 -14.61 14.85
CA LEU A 208 -31.42 -13.48 14.50
C LEU A 208 -31.78 -12.64 15.73
N ASN A 209 -31.92 -13.24 16.92
CA ASN A 209 -32.08 -12.50 18.17
C ASN A 209 -30.84 -11.69 18.53
N ILE A 210 -29.65 -12.28 18.37
CA ILE A 210 -28.37 -11.59 18.58
C ILE A 210 -28.25 -10.40 17.59
N PHE A 211 -28.57 -10.62 16.32
CA PHE A 211 -28.59 -9.56 15.31
C PHE A 211 -29.54 -8.43 15.71
N THR A 212 -30.78 -8.78 16.04
CA THR A 212 -31.85 -7.83 16.38
C THR A 212 -31.52 -7.00 17.63
N SER A 213 -30.88 -7.60 18.63
CA SER A 213 -30.55 -6.94 19.90
C SER A 213 -29.27 -6.09 19.83
N HIS A 214 -28.25 -6.53 19.10
CA HIS A 214 -26.92 -5.92 19.14
C HIS A 214 -26.43 -5.28 17.83
N PHE A 215 -27.00 -5.64 16.67
CA PHE A 215 -26.57 -5.14 15.35
C PHE A 215 -27.59 -4.19 14.73
N LEU A 216 -28.87 -4.57 14.73
CA LEU A 216 -29.95 -3.78 14.16
C LEU A 216 -30.00 -2.32 14.69
N PRO A 217 -29.72 -2.02 15.98
CA PRO A 217 -29.76 -0.64 16.45
C PRO A 217 -28.73 0.28 15.78
N TRP A 218 -27.64 -0.25 15.22
CA TRP A 218 -26.67 0.52 14.43
C TRP A 218 -27.25 1.01 13.10
N LEU A 219 -28.17 0.25 12.50
CA LEU A 219 -28.75 0.56 11.19
C LEU A 219 -29.79 1.67 11.24
N ASN A 220 -30.44 1.90 12.37
CA ASN A 220 -31.56 2.86 12.52
C ASN A 220 -32.76 2.60 11.59
N ILE A 221 -32.88 1.40 11.02
CA ILE A 221 -34.01 0.95 10.19
C ILE A 221 -34.79 -0.16 10.90
N ASN A 222 -35.95 -0.50 10.34
CA ASN A 222 -36.67 -1.74 10.62
C ASN A 222 -36.43 -2.73 9.47
N LEU A 223 -36.24 -4.01 9.80
CA LEU A 223 -36.13 -5.06 8.77
C LEU A 223 -37.52 -5.37 8.22
N ILE A 224 -37.61 -5.65 6.92
CA ILE A 224 -38.90 -5.85 6.22
C ILE A 224 -39.71 -7.02 6.83
N TYR A 225 -39.05 -8.00 7.46
CA TYR A 225 -39.69 -9.14 8.14
C TYR A 225 -39.82 -8.99 9.65
N SER A 226 -39.77 -7.77 10.21
CA SER A 226 -39.89 -7.55 11.66
C SER A 226 -41.32 -7.73 12.21
N GLN A 227 -41.92 -8.92 12.04
CA GLN A 227 -42.78 -9.48 13.07
C GLN A 227 -42.03 -10.65 13.73
N PRO A 228 -41.78 -10.58 15.04
CA PRO A 228 -41.15 -11.69 15.75
C PRO A 228 -42.10 -12.89 15.67
N LEU A 229 -41.59 -14.04 15.20
CA LEU A 229 -42.09 -15.36 15.56
C LEU A 229 -43.62 -15.49 15.62
N GLN A 230 -44.31 -15.41 14.49
CA GLN A 230 -45.44 -16.32 14.35
C GLN A 230 -44.87 -17.58 13.73
N LEU A 231 -44.73 -18.62 14.56
CA LEU A 231 -44.64 -19.99 14.06
C LEU A 231 -45.70 -20.11 12.96
N HIS A 232 -45.26 -20.27 11.71
CA HIS A 232 -46.10 -20.84 10.68
C HIS A 232 -46.39 -22.27 11.14
N SER A 233 -47.51 -22.41 11.86
CA SER A 233 -48.17 -23.68 12.17
C SER A 233 -48.92 -24.23 10.94
N SER A 234 -48.60 -23.74 9.74
CA SER A 234 -49.02 -24.30 8.48
C SER A 234 -47.94 -25.26 7.99
N SER A 235 -48.33 -26.53 7.89
CA SER A 235 -47.61 -27.68 7.35
C SER A 235 -47.26 -27.58 5.85
N ASP A 236 -46.93 -26.39 5.35
CA ASP A 236 -46.48 -26.18 3.99
C ASP A 236 -44.96 -26.05 3.98
N SER A 237 -44.32 -27.09 3.45
CA SER A 237 -42.88 -27.28 3.29
C SER A 237 -42.25 -26.36 2.21
N SER A 238 -42.68 -25.11 2.13
CA SER A 238 -42.23 -24.13 1.14
C SER A 238 -41.92 -22.75 1.73
N ALA A 239 -41.44 -22.68 2.97
CA ALA A 239 -40.81 -21.47 3.48
C ALA A 239 -39.43 -21.36 2.82
N ASP A 240 -39.30 -20.55 1.78
CA ASP A 240 -38.00 -20.17 1.22
C ASP A 240 -37.22 -19.36 2.26
N ASP A 241 -35.96 -19.74 2.49
CA ASP A 241 -35.06 -19.02 3.40
C ASP A 241 -34.80 -17.61 2.86
N SER A 242 -35.16 -16.58 3.64
CA SER A 242 -34.93 -15.17 3.30
C SER A 242 -33.44 -14.87 3.13
N ILE A 243 -33.09 -14.08 2.10
CA ILE A 243 -31.73 -13.58 1.86
C ILE A 243 -31.23 -12.78 3.07
N LEU A 244 -32.14 -11.98 3.64
CA LEU A 244 -31.86 -11.14 4.79
C LEU A 244 -31.49 -11.96 6.02
N ASP A 245 -32.17 -13.09 6.24
CA ASP A 245 -31.89 -13.99 7.37
C ASP A 245 -30.50 -14.61 7.25
N LEU A 246 -30.08 -15.02 6.05
CA LEU A 246 -28.73 -15.54 5.82
C LEU A 246 -27.66 -14.49 6.12
N VAL A 247 -27.82 -13.26 5.62
CA VAL A 247 -26.86 -12.17 5.86
C VAL A 247 -26.80 -11.81 7.34
N CYS A 248 -27.96 -11.71 8.00
CA CYS A 248 -28.04 -11.41 9.44
C CYS A 248 -27.35 -12.52 10.26
N CYS A 249 -27.60 -13.80 9.95
CA CYS A 249 -26.95 -14.93 10.62
C CYS A 249 -25.44 -14.96 10.34
N ALA A 250 -25.00 -14.66 9.12
CA ALA A 250 -23.57 -14.61 8.77
C ALA A 250 -22.80 -13.50 9.52
N ILE A 251 -23.45 -12.38 9.83
CA ILE A 251 -22.85 -11.31 10.64
C ILE A 251 -22.92 -11.64 12.13
N ALA A 252 -24.08 -12.05 12.63
CA ALA A 252 -24.27 -12.39 14.04
C ALA A 252 -23.36 -13.56 14.48
N SER A 253 -23.12 -14.52 13.59
CA SER A 253 -22.24 -15.67 13.86
C SER A 253 -20.78 -15.27 14.10
N ARG A 254 -20.32 -14.10 13.63
CA ARG A 254 -18.97 -13.55 13.98
C ARG A 254 -18.83 -13.25 15.48
N HIS A 255 -19.96 -13.07 16.16
CA HIS A 255 -20.05 -12.69 17.57
C HIS A 255 -20.79 -13.75 18.40
N SER A 256 -21.07 -14.92 17.82
CA SER A 256 -21.63 -16.04 18.55
C SER A 256 -20.55 -16.75 19.34
N SER A 257 -20.80 -16.94 20.64
CA SER A 257 -19.96 -17.75 21.53
C SER A 257 -20.27 -19.24 21.43
N ASP A 258 -21.19 -19.64 20.55
CA ASP A 258 -21.64 -21.02 20.42
C ASP A 258 -20.55 -21.89 19.74
N PRO A 259 -19.99 -22.89 20.45
CA PRO A 259 -18.99 -23.80 19.88
C PRO A 259 -19.51 -24.60 18.68
N PHE A 260 -20.83 -24.72 18.50
CA PHE A 260 -21.44 -25.37 17.33
C PHE A 260 -21.54 -24.46 16.10
N ILE A 261 -21.55 -23.13 16.28
CA ILE A 261 -21.62 -22.15 15.18
C ILE A 261 -20.24 -21.85 14.61
N SER A 262 -19.20 -21.85 15.45
CA SER A 262 -17.83 -21.52 15.02
C SER A 262 -17.31 -22.35 13.83
N PRO A 263 -17.54 -23.67 13.75
CA PRO A 263 -17.16 -24.48 12.58
C PRO A 263 -17.97 -24.18 11.31
N LEU A 264 -19.19 -23.66 11.45
CA LEU A 264 -20.12 -23.38 10.35
C LEU A 264 -19.95 -21.96 9.78
N LEU A 265 -19.22 -21.08 10.46
CA LEU A 265 -18.96 -19.70 10.06
C LEU A 265 -18.41 -19.56 8.62
N PRO A 266 -17.42 -20.37 8.15
CA PRO A 266 -16.93 -20.26 6.77
C PRO A 266 -18.00 -20.60 5.73
N GLN A 267 -18.89 -21.55 6.05
CA GLN A 267 -19.97 -21.97 5.16
C GLN A 267 -21.05 -20.87 5.07
N LEU A 268 -21.43 -20.27 6.21
CA LEU A 268 -22.36 -19.13 6.24
C LEU A 268 -21.81 -17.92 5.46
N GLN A 269 -20.52 -17.63 5.61
CA GLN A 269 -19.86 -16.53 4.90
C GLN A 269 -19.75 -16.78 3.40
N ALA A 270 -19.43 -18.01 2.97
CA ALA A 270 -19.37 -18.38 1.56
C ALA A 270 -20.75 -18.25 0.90
N SER A 271 -21.78 -18.84 1.51
CA SER A 271 -23.17 -18.77 1.01
C SER A 271 -23.68 -17.32 0.97
N SER A 272 -23.42 -16.53 2.01
CA SER A 272 -23.79 -15.10 2.04
C SER A 272 -23.08 -14.31 0.94
N SER A 273 -21.78 -14.54 0.73
CA SER A 273 -20.99 -13.85 -0.29
C SER A 273 -21.49 -14.19 -1.71
N GLU A 274 -21.81 -15.45 -1.98
CA GLU A 274 -22.33 -15.89 -3.29
C GLU A 274 -23.70 -15.25 -3.61
N ILE A 275 -24.62 -15.21 -2.64
CA ILE A 275 -25.92 -14.54 -2.82
C ILE A 275 -25.74 -13.04 -3.08
N ILE A 276 -24.87 -12.37 -2.32
CA ILE A 276 -24.55 -10.96 -2.54
C ILE A 276 -23.92 -10.74 -3.92
N SER A 277 -23.04 -11.63 -4.40
CA SER A 277 -22.51 -11.61 -5.78
C SER A 277 -23.63 -11.62 -6.81
N ASN A 278 -24.58 -12.54 -6.62
CA ASN A 278 -25.68 -12.71 -7.55
C ASN A 278 -26.60 -11.50 -7.59
N ILE A 279 -26.76 -10.78 -6.47
CA ILE A 279 -27.52 -9.53 -6.41
C ILE A 279 -26.78 -8.41 -7.17
N VAL A 280 -25.46 -8.31 -6.99
CA VAL A 280 -24.65 -7.29 -7.68
C VAL A 280 -24.59 -7.54 -9.20
N LEU A 281 -24.54 -8.81 -9.63
CA LEU A 281 -24.45 -9.18 -11.04
C LEU A 281 -25.80 -9.23 -11.77
N ASN A 282 -26.91 -9.50 -11.06
CA ASN A 282 -28.25 -9.61 -11.66
C ASN A 282 -29.23 -8.64 -10.98
N SER A 283 -29.58 -7.54 -11.65
CA SER A 283 -30.49 -6.50 -11.13
C SER A 283 -31.99 -6.87 -11.16
N GLN A 284 -32.37 -8.00 -11.76
CA GLN A 284 -33.76 -8.45 -11.87
C GLN A 284 -34.08 -9.51 -10.79
N ARG A 285 -34.58 -9.07 -9.63
CA ARG A 285 -35.01 -9.95 -8.52
C ARG A 285 -36.46 -9.62 -8.09
N GLU A 286 -37.13 -10.61 -7.51
CA GLU A 286 -38.55 -10.55 -7.13
C GLU A 286 -38.83 -9.64 -5.91
N ASP A 287 -37.87 -9.45 -5.00
CA ASP A 287 -37.96 -8.51 -3.86
C ASP A 287 -36.76 -7.52 -3.81
N PRO A 288 -36.94 -6.28 -4.32
CA PRO A 288 -35.88 -5.29 -4.37
C PRO A 288 -35.56 -4.70 -2.98
N LEU A 289 -36.53 -4.60 -2.07
CA LEU A 289 -36.32 -4.00 -0.76
C LEU A 289 -35.47 -4.91 0.14
N GLU A 290 -35.70 -6.22 0.09
CA GLU A 290 -34.88 -7.21 0.79
C GLU A 290 -33.42 -7.16 0.32
N SER A 291 -33.23 -7.08 -1.00
CA SER A 291 -31.90 -6.98 -1.63
C SER A 291 -31.15 -5.71 -1.22
N ILE A 292 -31.84 -4.56 -1.16
CA ILE A 292 -31.27 -3.29 -0.70
C ILE A 292 -30.82 -3.39 0.77
N GLN A 293 -31.64 -3.98 1.64
CA GLN A 293 -31.28 -4.15 3.06
C GLN A 293 -30.10 -5.12 3.23
N ALA A 294 -30.07 -6.22 2.49
CA ALA A 294 -28.97 -7.19 2.51
C ALA A 294 -27.63 -6.56 2.07
N LEU A 295 -27.65 -5.75 1.01
CA LEU A 295 -26.47 -5.02 0.54
C LEU A 295 -26.01 -3.95 1.53
N LEU A 296 -26.94 -3.17 2.11
CA LEU A 296 -26.63 -2.16 3.13
C LEU A 296 -25.97 -2.78 4.37
N ILE A 297 -26.56 -3.85 4.89
CA ILE A 297 -26.03 -4.58 6.05
C ILE A 297 -24.65 -5.13 5.73
N SER A 298 -24.49 -5.74 4.56
CA SER A 298 -23.21 -6.27 4.11
C SER A 298 -22.17 -5.16 3.91
N ALA A 299 -22.56 -3.95 3.51
CA ALA A 299 -21.65 -2.82 3.33
C ALA A 299 -21.12 -2.23 4.66
N ILE A 300 -21.94 -2.21 5.72
CA ILE A 300 -21.59 -1.63 7.03
C ILE A 300 -20.63 -2.53 7.83
N TRP A 301 -20.79 -3.85 7.71
CA TRP A 301 -19.89 -4.88 8.29
C TRP A 301 -19.08 -5.63 7.23
N ALA A 302 -18.96 -5.04 6.04
CA ALA A 302 -17.89 -5.43 5.13
C ALA A 302 -16.60 -4.91 5.75
N PRO A 303 -15.52 -5.70 5.73
CA PRO A 303 -14.21 -5.09 5.87
C PRO A 303 -14.17 -4.02 4.78
N ILE A 304 -14.03 -2.75 5.18
CA ILE A 304 -14.07 -1.63 4.24
C ILE A 304 -13.11 -1.97 3.09
N PRO A 305 -13.37 -1.52 1.86
CA PRO A 305 -12.58 -1.88 0.66
C PRO A 305 -11.74 -0.76 0.07
N TYR A 306 -10.68 -1.20 -0.60
CA TYR A 306 -9.55 -0.42 -1.07
C TYR A 306 -10.01 0.83 -1.81
N GLY A 307 -9.36 1.97 -1.55
CA GLY A 307 -9.54 3.20 -2.32
C GLY A 307 -8.48 4.23 -1.95
N LEU A 308 -7.67 4.78 -2.86
CA LEU A 308 -7.58 4.71 -4.33
C LEU A 308 -6.24 4.09 -4.75
N GLY A 309 -6.20 3.32 -5.85
CA GLY A 309 -4.96 2.92 -6.52
C GLY A 309 -4.41 1.52 -6.21
N CYS A 310 -5.23 0.59 -5.73
CA CYS A 310 -4.81 -0.79 -5.43
C CYS A 310 -5.62 -1.81 -6.24
N ASN A 311 -4.92 -2.78 -6.79
CA ASN A 311 -5.35 -3.81 -7.74
C ASN A 311 -6.51 -4.70 -7.19
N PRO A 312 -7.64 -4.89 -7.90
CA PRO A 312 -8.78 -5.72 -7.48
C PRO A 312 -8.66 -7.17 -7.99
N SER A 313 -7.54 -7.86 -7.73
CA SER A 313 -7.26 -9.16 -8.39
C SER A 313 -7.62 -10.42 -7.61
N SER A 314 -8.44 -10.36 -6.54
CA SER A 314 -9.09 -11.58 -6.02
C SER A 314 -10.31 -11.41 -5.10
N ASP A 315 -10.69 -10.19 -4.70
CA ASP A 315 -11.78 -10.00 -3.72
C ASP A 315 -12.59 -8.69 -3.92
N GLY A 316 -12.93 -8.37 -5.17
CA GLY A 316 -13.80 -7.23 -5.51
C GLY A 316 -15.21 -7.29 -4.88
N MET A 317 -15.59 -8.44 -4.31
CA MET A 317 -16.90 -8.70 -3.71
C MET A 317 -17.07 -8.20 -2.28
N ARG A 318 -15.99 -7.78 -1.61
CA ARG A 318 -16.06 -7.19 -0.25
C ARG A 318 -16.02 -5.67 -0.26
N ASP A 319 -16.22 -5.06 -1.44
CA ASP A 319 -16.27 -3.62 -1.56
C ASP A 319 -17.54 -3.00 -1.00
N GLY A 320 -17.56 -2.68 0.30
CA GLY A 320 -18.65 -1.92 0.95
C GLY A 320 -19.11 -0.67 0.20
N HIS A 321 -18.26 0.03 -0.57
CA HIS A 321 -18.72 1.12 -1.44
C HIS A 321 -19.39 0.59 -2.71
N LEU A 322 -18.85 -0.45 -3.35
CA LEU A 322 -19.47 -1.14 -4.48
C LEU A 322 -20.84 -1.75 -4.11
N LEU A 323 -20.92 -2.43 -2.96
CA LEU A 323 -22.14 -3.00 -2.40
C LEU A 323 -23.17 -1.90 -2.15
N LEU A 324 -22.75 -0.77 -1.57
CA LEU A 324 -23.62 0.36 -1.33
C LEU A 324 -24.04 1.06 -2.64
N THR A 325 -23.14 1.14 -3.63
CA THR A 325 -23.45 1.70 -4.96
C THR A 325 -24.49 0.83 -5.68
N ALA A 326 -24.38 -0.49 -5.58
CA ALA A 326 -25.38 -1.42 -6.06
C ALA A 326 -26.72 -1.24 -5.32
N ALA A 327 -26.69 -1.06 -4.00
CA ALA A 327 -27.89 -0.80 -3.20
C ALA A 327 -28.58 0.53 -3.58
N LEU A 328 -27.80 1.60 -3.82
CA LEU A 328 -28.30 2.89 -4.28
C LEU A 328 -28.90 2.79 -5.68
N SER A 329 -28.28 2.03 -6.58
CA SER A 329 -28.82 1.79 -7.94
C SER A 329 -30.16 1.07 -7.89
N LEU A 330 -30.29 0.01 -7.09
CA LEU A 330 -31.56 -0.68 -6.86
C LEU A 330 -32.61 0.21 -6.19
N ALA A 331 -32.18 1.10 -5.28
CA ALA A 331 -33.05 2.06 -4.62
C ALA A 331 -33.61 3.11 -5.59
N GLU A 332 -32.80 3.58 -6.54
CA GLU A 332 -33.24 4.48 -7.62
C GLU A 332 -34.25 3.81 -8.56
N ASP A 333 -34.05 2.52 -8.89
CA ASP A 333 -34.97 1.76 -9.75
C ASP A 333 -36.40 1.70 -9.17
N ILE A 334 -36.52 1.63 -7.84
CA ILE A 334 -37.82 1.62 -7.13
C ILE A 334 -38.28 3.00 -6.67
N GLN A 335 -37.58 4.08 -7.06
CA GLN A 335 -37.86 5.46 -6.67
C GLN A 335 -37.82 5.72 -5.15
N LEU A 336 -36.96 5.02 -4.42
CA LEU A 336 -36.82 5.15 -2.97
C LEU A 336 -36.37 6.56 -2.56
N GLU A 337 -35.70 7.30 -3.45
CA GLU A 337 -35.28 8.69 -3.24
C GLU A 337 -36.44 9.65 -2.95
N LYS A 338 -37.67 9.29 -3.39
CA LYS A 338 -38.88 10.07 -3.15
C LYS A 338 -39.53 9.78 -1.80
N ALA A 339 -39.07 8.75 -1.06
CA ALA A 339 -39.67 8.34 0.20
C ALA A 339 -39.72 9.47 1.26
N PRO A 340 -38.68 10.31 1.46
CA PRO A 340 -38.76 11.43 2.39
C PRO A 340 -39.81 12.48 1.99
N GLU A 341 -39.91 12.82 0.70
CA GLU A 341 -40.89 13.77 0.19
C GLU A 341 -42.32 13.24 0.38
N ASN A 342 -42.54 11.96 0.07
CA ASN A 342 -43.80 11.27 0.26
C ASN A 342 -44.23 11.25 1.73
N LEU A 343 -43.29 11.01 2.65
CA LEU A 343 -43.55 11.04 4.09
C LEU A 343 -43.96 12.44 4.57
N VAL A 344 -43.28 13.50 4.09
CA VAL A 344 -43.66 14.89 4.41
C VAL A 344 -45.04 15.22 3.86
N ALA A 345 -45.37 14.78 2.65
CA ALA A 345 -46.69 14.97 2.05
C ALA A 345 -47.79 14.26 2.86
N LEU A 346 -47.57 13.01 3.28
CA LEU A 346 -48.51 12.24 4.10
C LEU A 346 -48.74 12.89 5.47
N ARG A 347 -47.69 13.43 6.11
CA ARG A 347 -47.80 14.14 7.39
C ARG A 347 -48.60 15.44 7.33
N ARG A 348 -48.79 16.03 6.13
CA ARG A 348 -49.58 17.26 5.93
C ARG A 348 -51.08 16.99 5.70
N LEU A 349 -51.49 15.74 5.50
CA LEU A 349 -52.89 15.41 5.30
C LEU A 349 -53.70 15.56 6.60
N PRO A 350 -54.94 16.10 6.56
CA PRO A 350 -55.79 16.19 7.74
C PRO A 350 -56.16 14.80 8.25
N THR A 351 -56.00 14.56 9.55
CA THR A 351 -56.40 13.32 10.24
C THR A 351 -57.92 13.20 10.26
N GLY A 352 -58.52 12.71 9.17
CA GLY A 352 -59.97 12.62 8.97
C GLY A 352 -60.43 11.21 8.55
N SER A 353 -61.16 10.54 9.46
CA SER A 353 -62.08 9.41 9.24
C SER A 353 -61.62 8.11 8.55
N THR A 354 -60.34 7.92 8.24
CA THR A 354 -59.77 6.63 7.75
C THR A 354 -58.50 6.24 8.53
N GLY A 355 -58.53 6.44 9.85
CA GLY A 355 -57.34 6.39 10.71
C GLY A 355 -56.53 5.09 10.71
N GLY A 356 -57.11 3.95 10.31
CA GLY A 356 -56.40 2.67 10.24
C GLY A 356 -55.45 2.55 9.03
N ASP A 357 -55.92 2.93 7.84
CA ASP A 357 -55.18 2.79 6.58
C ASP A 357 -54.12 3.91 6.45
N GLN A 358 -54.47 5.15 6.81
CA GLN A 358 -53.51 6.25 6.86
C GLN A 358 -52.37 5.99 7.86
N SER A 359 -52.64 5.39 9.01
CA SER A 359 -51.59 5.06 9.98
C SER A 359 -50.65 3.96 9.48
N ARG A 360 -51.15 3.03 8.66
CA ARG A 360 -50.33 1.98 8.04
C ARG A 360 -49.45 2.56 6.94
N GLN A 361 -50.02 3.34 6.03
CA GLN A 361 -49.30 4.04 4.97
C GLN A 361 -48.24 4.98 5.55
N LEU A 362 -48.53 5.64 6.67
CA LEU A 362 -47.55 6.48 7.36
C LEU A 362 -46.38 5.67 7.91
N ARG A 363 -46.61 4.51 8.53
CA ARG A 363 -45.54 3.63 9.03
C ARG A 363 -44.66 3.09 7.90
N GLU A 364 -45.28 2.62 6.81
CA GLU A 364 -44.57 2.14 5.63
C GLU A 364 -43.71 3.26 5.00
N ALA A 365 -44.26 4.48 4.87
CA ALA A 365 -43.51 5.64 4.39
C ALA A 365 -42.37 6.06 5.34
N GLU A 366 -42.55 5.92 6.66
CA GLU A 366 -41.49 6.16 7.64
C GLU A 366 -40.34 5.15 7.51
N ASP A 367 -40.64 3.87 7.34
CA ASP A 367 -39.61 2.83 7.19
C ASP A 367 -38.83 2.98 5.88
N LEU A 368 -39.50 3.30 4.78
CA LEU A 368 -38.84 3.60 3.50
C LEU A 368 -37.97 4.86 3.59
N ALA A 369 -38.45 5.91 4.26
CA ALA A 369 -37.66 7.12 4.50
C ALA A 369 -36.44 6.86 5.40
N ARG A 370 -36.57 6.02 6.46
CA ARG A 370 -35.43 5.59 7.29
C ARG A 370 -34.39 4.85 6.46
N LEU A 371 -34.83 3.93 5.59
CA LEU A 371 -33.94 3.16 4.72
C LEU A 371 -33.15 4.09 3.78
N TRP A 372 -33.83 5.01 3.11
CA TRP A 372 -33.18 5.99 2.23
C TRP A 372 -32.16 6.85 2.98
N VAL A 373 -32.56 7.48 4.09
CA VAL A 373 -31.67 8.35 4.87
C VAL A 373 -30.46 7.57 5.41
N THR A 374 -30.65 6.29 5.77
CA THR A 374 -29.56 5.41 6.21
C THR A 374 -28.58 5.09 5.07
N LEU A 375 -29.06 4.83 3.84
CA LEU A 375 -28.21 4.62 2.67
C LEU A 375 -27.33 5.84 2.39
N ILE A 376 -27.93 7.04 2.36
CA ILE A 376 -27.20 8.31 2.11
C ILE A 376 -26.19 8.62 3.21
N ASN A 377 -26.56 8.38 4.48
CA ASN A 377 -25.65 8.53 5.60
C ASN A 377 -24.46 7.57 5.50
N THR A 378 -24.71 6.31 5.10
CA THR A 378 -23.66 5.30 4.95
C THR A 378 -22.72 5.66 3.78
N ASP A 379 -23.25 6.20 2.68
CA ASP A 379 -22.46 6.64 1.51
C ASP A 379 -21.51 7.77 1.87
N SER A 380 -22.04 8.79 2.56
CA SER A 380 -21.25 9.92 3.05
C SER A 380 -20.18 9.49 4.06
N LEU A 381 -20.50 8.53 4.92
CA LEU A 381 -19.58 8.03 5.94
C LEU A 381 -18.45 7.17 5.35
N LEU A 382 -18.75 6.27 4.42
CA LEU A 382 -17.74 5.43 3.77
C LEU A 382 -16.79 6.25 2.87
N CYS A 383 -17.25 7.40 2.36
CA CYS A 383 -16.41 8.35 1.63
C CYS A 383 -15.55 9.25 2.55
N ALA A 384 -15.88 9.35 3.84
CA ALA A 384 -15.22 10.26 4.78
C ALA A 384 -13.70 10.02 4.85
N GLY A 385 -12.90 11.06 4.59
CA GLY A 385 -11.43 10.96 4.69
C GLY A 385 -10.79 10.00 3.67
N THR A 386 -11.47 9.70 2.55
CA THR A 386 -10.95 8.85 1.46
C THR A 386 -10.78 9.57 0.11
N ARG A 387 -11.04 10.90 0.06
CA ARG A 387 -11.09 11.74 -1.17
C ARG A 387 -12.15 11.30 -2.22
N ARG A 388 -12.94 10.25 -1.94
CA ARG A 388 -14.09 9.87 -2.76
C ARG A 388 -15.22 10.88 -2.57
N ILE A 389 -15.95 11.14 -3.64
CA ILE A 389 -17.17 11.94 -3.61
C ILE A 389 -18.33 10.97 -3.41
N PRO A 390 -19.21 11.18 -2.41
CA PRO A 390 -20.39 10.34 -2.23
C PRO A 390 -21.21 10.29 -3.52
N SER A 391 -21.71 9.10 -3.87
CA SER A 391 -22.44 8.86 -5.13
C SER A 391 -23.63 9.80 -5.29
N PHE A 392 -24.32 10.11 -4.19
CA PHE A 392 -25.44 11.07 -4.17
C PHE A 392 -25.04 12.52 -4.50
N HIS A 393 -23.78 12.90 -4.27
CA HIS A 393 -23.31 14.29 -4.40
C HIS A 393 -22.68 14.61 -5.78
N GLY A 394 -22.47 13.60 -6.64
CA GLY A 394 -21.76 13.71 -7.93
C GLY A 394 -22.63 13.98 -9.18
N GLY A 395 -23.97 13.96 -9.08
CA GLY A 395 -24.90 14.06 -10.23
C GLY A 395 -25.82 15.31 -10.26
N ARG A 396 -26.70 15.41 -11.29
CA ARG A 396 -27.72 16.47 -11.49
C ARG A 396 -28.66 16.73 -10.29
N GLN A 397 -28.61 15.88 -9.26
CA GLN A 397 -29.44 15.93 -8.05
C GLN A 397 -28.91 16.84 -6.92
N GLN A 398 -27.81 17.58 -7.14
CA GLN A 398 -27.23 18.57 -6.21
C GLN A 398 -28.23 19.61 -5.65
N ARG A 399 -29.42 19.75 -6.23
CA ARG A 399 -30.45 20.73 -5.82
C ARG A 399 -31.57 20.17 -4.93
N ALA A 400 -31.66 18.85 -4.69
CA ALA A 400 -32.87 18.26 -4.13
C ALA A 400 -32.92 18.08 -2.59
N SER A 401 -31.83 18.14 -1.81
CA SER A 401 -31.99 18.04 -0.35
C SER A 401 -30.87 18.66 0.48
N ALA A 402 -30.86 20.00 0.59
CA ALA A 402 -30.42 20.57 1.86
C ALA A 402 -31.37 20.01 2.94
N ASN A 403 -30.83 19.40 3.99
CA ASN A 403 -31.60 18.90 5.14
C ASN A 403 -32.45 17.61 4.95
N TYR A 404 -32.02 16.61 4.16
CA TYR A 404 -32.75 15.32 4.06
C TYR A 404 -33.05 14.65 5.41
N PHE A 405 -32.22 14.88 6.42
CA PHE A 405 -32.38 14.38 7.78
C PHE A 405 -33.44 15.15 8.62
N GLU A 406 -33.89 16.32 8.19
CA GLU A 406 -34.98 17.06 8.85
C GLU A 406 -36.34 16.36 8.74
N VAL A 407 -36.45 15.36 7.85
CA VAL A 407 -37.62 14.49 7.77
C VAL A 407 -37.89 13.77 9.10
N PHE A 408 -36.86 13.55 9.93
CA PHE A 408 -37.00 13.07 11.30
C PHE A 408 -36.62 14.19 12.27
N PRO A 409 -37.55 15.09 12.65
CA PRO A 409 -37.20 16.23 13.48
C PRO A 409 -36.81 15.79 14.89
N LEU A 410 -35.81 16.47 15.45
CA LEU A 410 -35.46 16.36 16.87
C LEU A 410 -36.62 16.84 17.73
N SER A 411 -37.46 15.91 18.16
CA SER A 411 -38.63 16.19 19.00
C SER A 411 -38.21 16.69 20.37
N LYS A 412 -39.05 17.51 21.03
CA LYS A 412 -38.89 17.80 22.47
C LYS A 412 -38.92 16.53 23.33
N HIS A 413 -39.41 15.43 22.77
CA HIS A 413 -39.49 14.11 23.38
C HIS A 413 -38.45 13.12 22.83
N ILE A 414 -37.22 13.56 22.52
CA ILE A 414 -36.09 12.63 22.26
C ILE A 414 -35.96 11.57 23.38
N LEU A 415 -36.45 11.89 24.57
CA LEU A 415 -36.51 11.02 25.77
C LEU A 415 -37.81 10.20 25.87
N SER A 416 -38.53 9.98 24.78
CA SER A 416 -39.69 9.09 24.76
C SER A 416 -39.24 7.66 25.11
N PRO A 417 -40.05 6.85 25.81
CA PRO A 417 -39.79 5.41 26.03
C PRO A 417 -39.82 4.57 24.73
N ASP A 418 -39.84 5.23 23.58
CA ASP A 418 -40.03 4.62 22.26
C ASP A 418 -38.67 4.49 21.58
N VAL A 419 -38.22 3.25 21.41
CA VAL A 419 -36.95 2.90 20.76
C VAL A 419 -36.87 3.47 19.34
N ILE A 420 -38.01 3.55 18.62
CA ILE A 420 -38.04 4.06 17.24
C ILE A 420 -37.69 5.56 17.22
N LYS A 421 -38.20 6.34 18.18
CA LYS A 421 -37.86 7.77 18.27
C LYS A 421 -36.40 8.00 18.67
N CYS A 422 -35.80 7.10 19.45
CA CYS A 422 -34.37 7.13 19.73
C CYS A 422 -33.54 6.89 18.45
N ARG A 423 -33.97 5.94 17.61
CA ARG A 423 -33.37 5.67 16.29
C ARG A 423 -33.52 6.87 15.35
N ASP A 424 -34.70 7.48 15.28
CA ASP A 424 -34.96 8.68 14.48
C ASP A 424 -34.08 9.87 14.91
N ALA A 425 -33.91 10.05 16.22
CA ALA A 425 -33.01 11.07 16.77
C ALA A 425 -31.54 10.81 16.41
N ARG A 426 -31.08 9.54 16.47
CA ARG A 426 -29.75 9.17 15.99
C ARG A 426 -29.59 9.44 14.51
N LEU A 427 -30.55 9.03 13.70
CA LEU A 427 -30.52 9.20 12.24
C LEU A 427 -30.44 10.68 11.84
N HIS A 428 -31.19 11.54 12.54
CA HIS A 428 -31.10 12.99 12.38
C HIS A 428 -29.72 13.55 12.75
N LEU A 429 -29.22 13.22 13.95
CA LEU A 429 -27.94 13.70 14.44
C LEU A 429 -26.77 13.21 13.57
N PHE A 430 -26.87 11.99 13.06
CA PHE A 430 -25.89 11.39 12.18
C PHE A 430 -25.84 12.08 10.82
N GLY A 431 -26.99 12.35 10.18
CA GLY A 431 -27.04 13.11 8.94
C GLY A 431 -26.50 14.53 9.10
N LYS A 432 -26.90 15.23 10.17
CA LYS A 432 -26.41 16.58 10.47
C LYS A 432 -24.90 16.61 10.75
N MET A 433 -24.38 15.58 11.41
CA MET A 433 -22.94 15.41 11.63
C MET A 433 -22.20 15.25 10.30
N LEU A 434 -22.68 14.38 9.40
CA LEU A 434 -22.04 14.10 8.11
C LEU A 434 -22.07 15.32 7.18
N GLU A 435 -23.16 16.08 7.16
CA GLU A 435 -23.23 17.35 6.44
C GLU A 435 -22.17 18.34 6.94
N GLY A 436 -22.08 18.54 8.26
CA GLY A 436 -21.07 19.41 8.87
C GLY A 436 -19.64 18.96 8.56
N MET A 437 -19.38 17.66 8.59
CA MET A 437 -18.08 17.08 8.23
C MET A 437 -17.75 17.29 6.74
N ASN A 438 -18.68 16.97 5.84
CA ASN A 438 -18.47 17.08 4.39
C ASN A 438 -18.18 18.53 3.98
N LEU A 439 -18.84 19.51 4.61
CA LEU A 439 -18.56 20.93 4.40
C LEU A 439 -17.09 21.29 4.69
N GLY A 440 -16.52 20.73 5.75
CA GLY A 440 -15.15 20.99 6.19
C GLY A 440 -14.10 20.20 5.40
N VAL A 441 -14.35 18.92 5.14
CA VAL A 441 -13.43 18.06 4.38
C VAL A 441 -13.33 18.49 2.91
N SER A 442 -14.42 18.99 2.33
CA SER A 442 -14.45 19.46 0.93
C SER A 442 -13.84 20.86 0.75
N ALA A 443 -13.48 21.56 1.84
CA ALA A 443 -12.89 22.88 1.76
C ALA A 443 -11.44 22.78 1.23
N SER A 444 -11.22 23.30 0.02
CA SER A 444 -9.91 23.30 -0.64
C SER A 444 -9.32 24.70 -0.67
N LEU A 445 -8.14 24.87 -0.06
CA LEU A 445 -7.35 26.09 -0.20
C LEU A 445 -6.37 25.88 -1.35
N LYS A 446 -6.57 26.61 -2.47
CA LYS A 446 -5.74 26.49 -3.68
C LYS A 446 -4.79 27.66 -3.89
N THR A 447 -5.18 28.86 -3.45
CA THR A 447 -4.35 30.07 -3.57
C THR A 447 -4.37 30.87 -2.26
N PRO A 448 -3.32 31.66 -1.98
CA PRO A 448 -3.24 32.52 -0.78
C PRO A 448 -4.37 33.56 -0.68
N GLU A 449 -4.94 34.01 -1.81
CA GLU A 449 -6.02 35.00 -1.84
C GLU A 449 -7.37 34.42 -1.39
N GLY A 450 -7.53 33.09 -1.45
CA GLY A 450 -8.74 32.37 -1.05
C GLY A 450 -8.86 32.06 0.44
N VAL A 451 -7.87 32.46 1.26
CA VAL A 451 -7.76 32.07 2.68
C VAL A 451 -8.96 32.47 3.52
N GLU A 452 -9.55 33.65 3.31
CA GLU A 452 -10.70 34.11 4.12
C GLU A 452 -11.96 33.28 3.86
N GLY A 453 -12.23 32.94 2.60
CA GLY A 453 -13.38 32.11 2.21
C GLY A 453 -13.24 30.67 2.72
N TRP A 454 -12.04 30.10 2.58
CA TRP A 454 -11.73 28.78 3.12
C TRP A 454 -11.80 28.74 4.66
N TYR A 455 -11.25 29.74 5.35
CA TYR A 455 -11.30 29.83 6.81
C TYR A 455 -12.74 29.90 7.33
N LYS A 456 -13.58 30.71 6.67
CA LYS A 456 -15.01 30.79 6.97
C LYS A 456 -15.69 29.43 6.81
N GLN A 457 -15.47 28.74 5.70
CA GLN A 457 -16.05 27.42 5.45
C GLN A 457 -15.65 26.37 6.50
N ILE A 458 -14.37 26.32 6.90
CA ILE A 458 -13.90 25.42 7.97
C ILE A 458 -14.55 25.80 9.30
N THR A 459 -14.63 27.09 9.62
CA THR A 459 -15.22 27.57 10.88
C THR A 459 -16.71 27.23 10.95
N ASP A 460 -17.46 27.46 9.87
CA ASP A 460 -18.88 27.11 9.75
C ASP A 460 -19.10 25.59 9.95
N SER A 461 -18.22 24.76 9.38
CA SER A 461 -18.20 23.31 9.60
C SER A 461 -17.96 22.92 11.06
N LEU A 462 -16.92 23.48 11.69
CA LEU A 462 -16.57 23.20 13.09
C LEU A 462 -17.66 23.68 14.07
N GLU A 463 -18.32 24.81 13.77
CA GLU A 463 -19.47 25.32 14.52
C GLU A 463 -20.69 24.41 14.39
N SER A 464 -21.00 23.95 13.18
CA SER A 464 -22.07 22.97 12.94
C SER A 464 -21.85 21.68 13.73
N LEU A 465 -20.64 21.11 13.67
CA LEU A 465 -20.27 19.91 14.43
C LEU A 465 -20.30 20.15 15.95
N ARG A 466 -19.87 21.32 16.42
CA ARG A 466 -19.97 21.69 17.85
C ARG A 466 -21.42 21.76 18.31
N PHE A 467 -22.31 22.33 17.50
CA PHE A 467 -23.72 22.42 17.78
C PHE A 467 -24.36 21.03 17.84
N THR A 468 -24.06 20.16 16.86
CA THR A 468 -24.55 18.78 16.85
C THR A 468 -24.04 17.98 18.06
N ARG A 469 -22.78 18.18 18.47
CA ARG A 469 -22.24 17.54 19.69
C ARG A 469 -23.00 17.97 20.94
N ARG A 470 -23.31 19.26 21.06
CA ARG A 470 -24.09 19.79 22.20
C ARG A 470 -25.45 19.09 22.33
N LEU A 471 -26.05 18.70 21.20
CA LEU A 471 -27.32 17.97 21.18
C LEU A 471 -27.12 16.48 21.51
N ALA A 472 -26.04 15.86 21.03
CA ALA A 472 -25.77 14.43 21.22
C ALA A 472 -25.20 14.08 22.61
N SER A 473 -24.31 14.91 23.17
CA SER A 473 -23.55 14.60 24.39
C SER A 473 -24.37 14.28 25.65
N PRO A 474 -25.59 14.84 25.86
CA PRO A 474 -26.41 14.44 27.00
C PRO A 474 -27.07 13.06 26.82
N LEU A 475 -27.34 12.63 25.59
CA LEU A 475 -28.20 11.48 25.27
C LEU A 475 -27.72 10.14 25.83
N PRO A 476 -26.42 9.81 25.91
CA PRO A 476 -25.95 8.59 26.58
C PRO A 476 -26.39 8.48 28.04
N VAL A 477 -26.65 9.61 28.69
CA VAL A 477 -27.05 9.69 30.10
C VAL A 477 -28.57 9.77 30.24
N VAL A 478 -29.23 10.60 29.41
CA VAL A 478 -30.65 10.90 29.58
C VAL A 478 -31.59 9.98 28.81
N ALA A 479 -31.15 9.31 27.74
CA ALA A 479 -32.01 8.42 26.99
C ALA A 479 -32.35 7.16 27.79
N GLU A 480 -33.60 6.69 27.71
CA GLU A 480 -34.04 5.46 28.38
C GLU A 480 -33.50 4.21 27.67
N HIS A 481 -33.35 4.29 26.35
CA HIS A 481 -32.86 3.22 25.47
C HIS A 481 -31.61 3.63 24.71
N ASP A 482 -30.90 2.64 24.17
CA ASP A 482 -29.78 2.82 23.25
C ASP A 482 -28.63 3.72 23.73
N LYS A 483 -28.42 3.79 25.05
CA LYS A 483 -27.36 4.59 25.70
C LYS A 483 -25.97 4.32 25.10
N PHE A 484 -25.66 3.05 24.84
CA PHE A 484 -24.43 2.62 24.17
C PHE A 484 -24.30 3.25 22.78
N TYR A 485 -25.32 3.15 21.94
CA TYR A 485 -25.29 3.67 20.57
C TYR A 485 -25.22 5.20 20.54
N PHE A 486 -25.84 5.90 21.50
CA PHE A 486 -25.63 7.34 21.66
C PHE A 486 -24.21 7.71 22.08
N ARG A 487 -23.57 6.89 22.95
CA ARG A 487 -22.16 7.11 23.32
C ARG A 487 -21.26 6.91 22.11
N MET A 488 -21.50 5.87 21.32
CA MET A 488 -20.76 5.62 20.09
C MET A 488 -20.98 6.73 19.04
N LEU A 489 -22.21 7.25 18.92
CA LEU A 489 -22.51 8.41 18.08
C LEU A 489 -21.70 9.64 18.51
N GLU A 490 -21.56 9.90 19.80
CA GLU A 490 -20.74 10.99 20.32
C GLU A 490 -19.25 10.81 19.97
N ILE A 491 -18.73 9.58 20.08
CA ILE A 491 -17.36 9.24 19.70
C ILE A 491 -17.16 9.51 18.20
N VAL A 492 -18.02 8.97 17.34
CA VAL A 492 -17.95 9.17 15.88
C VAL A 492 -18.03 10.65 15.51
N LEU A 493 -18.90 11.41 16.18
CA LEU A 493 -19.01 12.86 15.98
C LEU A 493 -17.70 13.58 16.34
N CYS A 494 -17.08 13.21 17.46
CA CYS A 494 -15.78 13.76 17.83
C CYS A 494 -14.69 13.40 16.81
N CYS A 495 -14.70 12.18 16.27
CA CYS A 495 -13.81 11.77 15.18
C CYS A 495 -14.05 12.56 13.89
N CYS A 496 -15.30 12.82 13.49
CA CYS A 496 -15.64 13.67 12.35
C CYS A 496 -15.10 15.09 12.51
N ARG A 497 -15.21 15.67 13.71
CA ARG A 497 -14.59 16.97 14.03
C ARG A 497 -13.07 16.92 13.96
N LEU A 498 -12.46 15.83 14.43
CA LEU A 498 -11.02 15.64 14.36
C LEU A 498 -10.53 15.54 12.91
N LEU A 499 -11.29 14.90 12.01
CA LEU A 499 -10.99 14.83 10.58
C LEU A 499 -10.99 16.21 9.93
N VAL A 500 -11.97 17.07 10.23
CA VAL A 500 -12.00 18.46 9.72
C VAL A 500 -10.78 19.25 10.23
N LEU A 501 -10.41 19.10 11.50
CA LEU A 501 -9.22 19.74 12.06
C LEU A 501 -7.92 19.22 11.43
N GLN A 502 -7.85 17.92 11.14
CA GLN A 502 -6.69 17.33 10.48
C GLN A 502 -6.56 17.86 9.04
N GLN A 503 -7.64 17.87 8.26
CA GLN A 503 -7.65 18.39 6.89
C GLN A 503 -7.29 19.88 6.85
N SER A 504 -7.77 20.65 7.83
CA SER A 504 -7.49 22.07 7.91
C SER A 504 -6.03 22.36 8.28
N LEU A 505 -5.47 21.61 9.24
CA LEU A 505 -4.04 21.67 9.59
C LEU A 505 -3.15 21.22 8.43
N TYR A 506 -3.54 20.18 7.69
CA TYR A 506 -2.83 19.70 6.50
C TYR A 506 -2.81 20.75 5.38
N SER A 507 -3.98 21.29 5.02
CA SER A 507 -4.13 22.32 3.97
C SER A 507 -3.35 23.60 4.29
N THR A 508 -3.35 24.00 5.57
CA THR A 508 -2.59 25.16 6.05
C THR A 508 -1.09 24.92 5.93
N ARG A 509 -0.61 23.74 6.35
CA ARG A 509 0.81 23.39 6.31
C ARG A 509 1.35 23.35 4.88
N PHE A 510 0.59 22.79 3.94
CA PHE A 510 0.96 22.67 2.53
C PHE A 510 1.23 24.03 1.87
N ILE A 511 0.33 25.01 2.05
CA ILE A 511 0.48 26.33 1.41
C ILE A 511 1.60 27.18 2.03
N PHE A 512 1.77 27.16 3.35
CA PHE A 512 2.81 27.98 3.99
C PHE A 512 4.23 27.40 3.87
N THR A 513 4.39 26.20 3.31
CA THR A 513 5.71 25.64 2.98
C THR A 513 6.14 25.88 1.53
N LEU A 514 5.20 26.04 0.59
CA LEU A 514 5.48 26.20 -0.85
C LEU A 514 5.65 27.65 -1.34
N PHE A 515 5.07 28.66 -0.65
CA PHE A 515 5.11 30.06 -1.10
C PHE A 515 6.29 30.90 -0.54
N ASP A 516 7.22 30.30 0.21
CA ASP A 516 8.40 30.98 0.78
C ASP A 516 9.58 31.07 -0.23
N GLU A 517 9.44 30.49 -1.43
CA GLU A 517 10.50 30.41 -2.46
C GLU A 517 10.53 31.60 -3.44
N THR A 518 10.32 32.83 -2.93
CA THR A 518 10.62 34.05 -3.72
C THR A 518 12.01 34.59 -3.38
N GLY A 519 13.04 33.80 -3.71
CA GLY A 519 14.40 34.25 -4.04
C GLY A 519 14.99 35.54 -3.40
N ALA A 520 14.96 35.70 -2.07
CA ALA A 520 15.62 36.83 -1.39
C ALA A 520 16.59 36.37 -0.27
N THR A 521 17.87 36.35 -0.63
CA THR A 521 19.11 36.53 0.18
C THR A 521 19.11 36.19 1.69
N SER A 522 19.88 35.16 2.03
CA SER A 522 20.85 35.10 3.16
C SER A 522 20.54 35.87 4.45
N ALA A 523 19.82 35.25 5.38
CA ALA A 523 20.06 35.34 6.84
C ALA A 523 19.21 34.30 7.61
N PRO A 524 19.69 33.70 8.71
CA PRO A 524 18.87 32.86 9.56
C PRO A 524 17.92 33.73 10.39
N VAL A 525 16.61 33.61 10.18
CA VAL A 525 15.61 34.25 11.05
C VAL A 525 15.59 33.53 12.41
N PRO A 526 15.69 34.25 13.55
CA PRO A 526 15.62 33.67 14.87
C PRO A 526 14.28 32.96 15.09
N THR A 527 14.33 31.81 15.75
CA THR A 527 13.18 31.12 16.34
C THR A 527 12.34 32.10 17.16
N GLY A 528 11.21 32.54 16.60
CA GLY A 528 10.31 33.50 17.26
C GLY A 528 9.27 34.17 16.34
N SER A 529 9.48 34.20 15.03
CA SER A 529 8.51 34.75 14.08
C SER A 529 8.64 34.09 12.72
N LEU A 530 7.75 33.13 12.41
CA LEU A 530 7.53 32.67 11.03
C LEU A 530 7.06 33.86 10.18
N PRO A 531 7.54 34.05 8.94
CA PRO A 531 7.18 35.19 8.11
C PRO A 531 5.70 35.11 7.71
N TRP A 532 5.06 36.27 7.67
CA TRP A 532 3.63 36.48 7.60
C TRP A 532 3.19 36.76 6.17
N SER A 533 2.25 35.97 5.63
CA SER A 533 1.35 36.44 4.57
C SER A 533 -0.03 35.76 4.49
N GLY A 534 -0.41 34.84 5.39
CA GLY A 534 -1.77 34.29 5.40
C GLY A 534 -2.34 34.20 6.82
N ARG A 535 -2.85 35.33 7.30
CA ARG A 535 -3.34 35.52 8.66
C ARG A 535 -4.78 36.04 8.56
N PRO A 536 -5.77 35.20 8.22
CA PRO A 536 -7.16 35.67 8.16
C PRO A 536 -7.53 36.22 9.55
N ASN A 537 -7.99 37.46 9.58
CA ASN A 537 -8.31 38.20 10.80
C ASN A 537 -7.19 38.29 11.88
N ASN A 538 -5.92 38.29 11.49
CA ASN A 538 -4.78 38.36 12.41
C ASN A 538 -4.56 37.14 13.35
N LEU A 539 -5.22 36.01 13.09
CA LEU A 539 -5.13 34.79 13.92
C LEU A 539 -4.07 33.79 13.43
N GLU A 540 -3.39 33.13 14.38
CA GLU A 540 -2.46 32.02 14.12
C GLU A 540 -3.24 30.69 14.08
N ILE A 541 -3.77 30.34 12.91
CA ILE A 541 -4.69 29.20 12.71
C ILE A 541 -4.09 27.86 13.17
N LEU A 542 -2.83 27.56 12.83
CA LEU A 542 -2.18 26.30 13.21
C LEU A 542 -2.13 26.11 14.74
N SER A 543 -1.84 27.18 15.46
CA SER A 543 -1.79 27.19 16.92
C SER A 543 -3.18 27.07 17.52
N LEU A 544 -4.17 27.77 16.95
CA LEU A 544 -5.57 27.73 17.41
C LEU A 544 -6.18 26.34 17.25
N TRP A 545 -6.18 25.79 16.02
CA TRP A 545 -6.78 24.49 15.75
C TRP A 545 -5.94 23.32 16.28
N GLY A 546 -4.62 23.48 16.39
CA GLY A 546 -3.76 22.52 17.08
C GLY A 546 -4.05 22.42 18.59
N ARG A 547 -4.44 23.53 19.24
CA ARG A 547 -4.90 23.53 20.65
C ARG A 547 -6.28 22.90 20.82
N ASP A 548 -7.12 22.96 19.80
CA ASP A 548 -8.43 22.30 19.81
C ASP A 548 -8.33 20.79 19.51
N ALA A 549 -7.40 20.38 18.64
CA ALA A 549 -7.24 18.99 18.23
C ALA A 549 -6.72 18.08 19.34
N ARG A 550 -5.72 18.53 20.13
CA ARG A 550 -5.11 17.70 21.18
C ARG A 550 -6.10 17.25 22.27
N PRO A 551 -6.81 18.15 22.97
CA PRO A 551 -7.78 17.74 23.98
C PRO A 551 -8.93 16.92 23.40
N LEU A 552 -9.27 17.13 22.12
CA LEU A 552 -10.29 16.34 21.44
C LEU A 552 -9.85 14.88 21.24
N MET A 553 -8.60 14.63 20.88
CA MET A 553 -8.05 13.26 20.75
C MET A 553 -8.06 12.54 22.10
N GLU A 554 -7.57 13.19 23.15
CA GLU A 554 -7.59 12.66 24.52
C GLU A 554 -9.04 12.36 24.96
N TYR A 555 -9.95 13.28 24.68
CA TYR A 555 -11.36 13.13 25.02
C TYR A 555 -12.02 11.94 24.32
N ILE A 556 -11.74 11.71 23.04
CA ILE A 556 -12.25 10.54 22.30
C ILE A 556 -11.77 9.24 22.96
N LEU A 557 -10.47 9.14 23.25
CA LEU A 557 -9.90 7.94 23.86
C LEU A 557 -10.42 7.73 25.29
N ILE A 558 -10.71 8.80 26.03
CA ILE A 558 -11.38 8.74 27.34
C ILE A 558 -12.82 8.24 27.21
N LEU A 559 -13.60 8.81 26.29
CA LEU A 559 -14.99 8.38 26.06
C LEU A 559 -15.07 6.89 25.70
N LEU A 560 -14.10 6.39 24.95
CA LEU A 560 -14.01 4.97 24.60
C LEU A 560 -13.86 4.07 25.84
N GLN A 561 -13.21 4.54 26.91
CA GLN A 561 -13.06 3.77 28.16
C GLN A 561 -14.38 3.56 28.91
N ASP A 562 -15.38 4.41 28.67
CA ASP A 562 -16.70 4.34 29.31
C ASP A 562 -17.69 3.46 28.54
N VAL A 563 -17.24 2.80 27.46
CA VAL A 563 -18.08 1.97 26.59
C VAL A 563 -18.14 0.52 27.09
N ASP A 564 -19.30 -0.11 26.94
CA ASP A 564 -19.47 -1.54 27.25
C ASP A 564 -18.62 -2.41 26.30
N PRO A 565 -17.61 -3.15 26.80
CA PRO A 565 -16.74 -3.98 25.95
C PRO A 565 -17.48 -5.16 25.31
N THR A 566 -18.63 -5.59 25.85
CA THR A 566 -19.42 -6.70 25.32
C THR A 566 -20.13 -6.31 24.02
N LEU A 567 -20.63 -5.08 23.95
CA LEU A 567 -21.29 -4.50 22.78
C LEU A 567 -20.29 -3.83 21.83
N LEU A 568 -19.10 -3.45 22.31
CA LEU A 568 -18.09 -2.81 21.48
C LEU A 568 -17.73 -3.67 20.26
N GLY A 569 -17.70 -5.00 20.40
CA GLY A 569 -17.44 -5.92 19.31
C GLY A 569 -18.48 -5.86 18.17
N THR A 570 -19.72 -5.45 18.43
CA THR A 570 -20.76 -5.37 17.37
C THR A 570 -20.71 -4.08 16.57
N SER A 571 -19.79 -3.18 16.90
CA SER A 571 -19.60 -1.91 16.20
C SER A 571 -19.22 -2.14 14.72
N PRO A 572 -19.73 -1.31 13.79
CA PRO A 572 -19.27 -1.32 12.41
C PRO A 572 -17.76 -1.10 12.28
N ASP A 573 -17.16 -1.65 11.22
CA ASP A 573 -15.70 -1.64 11.04
C ASP A 573 -15.11 -0.22 10.91
N TYR A 574 -15.87 0.75 10.38
CA TYR A 574 -15.43 2.14 10.25
C TYR A 574 -15.11 2.81 11.60
N VAL A 575 -15.78 2.37 12.67
CA VAL A 575 -15.58 2.92 14.02
C VAL A 575 -14.17 2.63 14.51
N PHE A 576 -13.67 1.41 14.26
CA PHE A 576 -12.32 1.02 14.65
C PHE A 576 -11.25 1.77 13.86
N HIS A 577 -11.50 2.07 12.58
CA HIS A 577 -10.62 2.94 11.80
C HIS A 577 -10.57 4.37 12.35
N MET A 578 -11.70 4.95 12.77
CA MET A 578 -11.75 6.27 13.40
C MET A 578 -11.05 6.32 14.77
N ILE A 579 -11.16 5.25 15.57
CA ILE A 579 -10.42 5.11 16.84
C ILE A 579 -8.92 5.02 16.57
N THR A 580 -8.52 4.20 15.61
CA THR A 580 -7.11 4.04 15.20
C THR A 580 -6.55 5.35 14.67
N PHE A 581 -7.34 6.12 13.93
CA PHE A 581 -6.97 7.47 13.47
C PHE A 581 -6.70 8.43 14.61
N THR A 582 -7.56 8.41 15.62
CA THR A 582 -7.39 9.25 16.80
C THR A 582 -6.08 8.93 17.52
N ALA A 583 -5.79 7.64 17.72
CA ALA A 583 -4.53 7.20 18.35
C ALA A 583 -3.30 7.60 17.52
N PHE A 584 -3.34 7.37 16.19
CA PHE A 584 -2.25 7.72 15.30
C PHE A 584 -1.98 9.23 15.26
N PHE A 585 -3.05 10.04 15.19
CA PHE A 585 -2.90 11.49 15.15
C PHE A 585 -2.35 12.04 16.47
N LEU A 586 -2.69 11.42 17.61
CA LEU A 586 -2.14 11.78 18.92
C LEU A 586 -0.64 11.50 18.99
N ILE A 587 -0.21 10.33 18.52
CA ILE A 587 1.21 9.95 18.43
C ILE A 587 1.98 10.94 17.53
N THR A 588 1.42 11.24 16.35
CA THR A 588 2.02 12.20 15.41
C THR A 588 2.14 13.60 16.03
N TYR A 589 1.11 14.05 16.73
CA TYR A 589 1.12 15.33 17.43
C TYR A 589 2.22 15.37 18.51
N LYS A 590 2.36 14.31 19.32
CA LYS A 590 3.44 14.20 20.32
C LYS A 590 4.82 14.24 19.67
N PHE A 591 5.00 13.49 18.58
CA PHE A 591 6.26 13.47 17.84
C PHE A 591 6.63 14.86 17.32
N VAL A 592 5.70 15.55 16.66
CA VAL A 592 5.92 16.90 16.11
C VAL A 592 6.19 17.93 17.22
N THR A 593 5.47 17.85 18.35
CA THR A 593 5.64 18.81 19.46
C THR A 593 6.93 18.61 20.24
N TRP A 594 7.31 17.36 20.51
CA TRP A 594 8.62 17.03 21.08
C TRP A 594 9.72 17.60 20.20
N ASN A 595 9.64 17.31 18.90
CA ASN A 595 10.59 17.78 17.91
C ASN A 595 10.69 19.31 17.85
N ALA A 596 9.58 20.04 17.95
CA ALA A 596 9.59 21.50 17.90
C ALA A 596 10.14 22.16 19.18
N LYS A 597 9.97 21.54 20.36
CA LYS A 597 10.33 22.14 21.66
C LYS A 597 11.57 21.52 22.32
N ALA A 598 12.07 20.40 21.78
CA ALA A 598 13.12 19.58 22.37
C ALA A 598 12.86 19.21 23.85
N ASP A 599 11.58 19.14 24.22
CA ASP A 599 11.09 18.82 25.56
C ASP A 599 9.90 17.88 25.42
N GLU A 600 9.78 16.93 26.35
CA GLU A 600 8.74 15.91 26.30
C GLU A 600 7.38 16.57 26.62
N PRO A 601 6.37 16.47 25.74
CA PRO A 601 5.06 17.03 26.02
C PRO A 601 4.47 16.36 27.26
N THR A 602 4.23 17.14 28.32
CA THR A 602 3.64 16.64 29.57
C THR A 602 2.22 16.12 29.34
N GLY A 603 1.93 14.89 29.80
CA GLY A 603 0.59 14.33 29.81
C GLY A 603 0.55 12.83 30.15
N ALA A 604 -0.66 12.26 30.19
CA ALA A 604 -0.92 10.84 30.50
C ALA A 604 -1.35 10.05 29.25
N GLU A 605 -1.00 10.53 28.06
CA GLU A 605 -1.48 10.01 26.79
C GLU A 605 -0.99 8.59 26.52
N ASP A 606 0.23 8.24 26.95
CA ASP A 606 0.78 6.89 26.74
C ASP A 606 0.02 5.86 27.58
N LEU A 607 -0.29 6.19 28.84
CA LEU A 607 -1.13 5.36 29.71
C LEU A 607 -2.56 5.21 29.17
N LEU A 608 -3.06 6.26 28.51
CA LEU A 608 -4.38 6.24 27.88
C LEU A 608 -4.39 5.31 26.65
N LEU A 609 -3.35 5.36 25.81
CA LEU A 609 -3.19 4.46 24.67
C LEU A 609 -3.08 3.00 25.13
N GLU A 610 -2.30 2.71 26.18
CA GLU A 610 -2.21 1.37 26.77
C GLU A 610 -3.58 0.85 27.24
N LYS A 611 -4.37 1.69 27.92
CA LYS A 611 -5.72 1.36 28.36
C LYS A 611 -6.68 1.09 27.18
N VAL A 612 -6.55 1.84 26.09
CA VAL A 612 -7.35 1.63 24.87
C VAL A 612 -7.00 0.29 24.23
N VAL A 613 -5.71 -0.05 24.11
CA VAL A 613 -5.28 -1.36 23.60
C VAL A 613 -5.85 -2.49 24.47
N ALA A 614 -5.73 -2.38 25.79
CA ALA A 614 -6.27 -3.38 26.71
C ALA A 614 -7.80 -3.54 26.63
N LEU A 615 -8.54 -2.45 26.38
CA LEU A 615 -9.99 -2.48 26.16
C LEU A 615 -10.34 -3.23 24.86
N LEU A 616 -9.65 -2.91 23.75
CA LEU A 616 -9.87 -3.55 22.46
C LEU A 616 -9.51 -5.05 22.51
N GLU A 617 -8.41 -5.40 23.18
CA GLU A 617 -8.07 -6.80 23.44
C GLU A 617 -9.17 -7.51 24.24
N ARG A 618 -9.74 -6.86 25.27
CA ARG A 618 -10.84 -7.43 26.04
C ARG A 618 -12.09 -7.62 25.18
N ALA A 619 -12.47 -6.63 24.39
CA ALA A 619 -13.59 -6.73 23.46
C ALA A 619 -13.40 -7.89 22.45
N SER A 620 -12.15 -8.17 22.05
CA SER A 620 -11.82 -9.34 21.22
C SER A 620 -11.86 -10.68 21.99
N ARG A 621 -11.53 -10.69 23.28
CA ARG A 621 -11.36 -11.90 24.13
C ARG A 621 -12.59 -12.35 24.91
N VAL A 622 -13.64 -11.53 25.02
CA VAL A 622 -14.90 -11.91 25.71
C VAL A 622 -15.58 -13.14 25.06
N GLN A 623 -15.01 -13.67 23.98
CA GLN A 623 -15.22 -14.99 23.36
C GLN A 623 -14.93 -16.23 24.24
N GLY A 624 -15.02 -16.16 25.58
CA GLY A 624 -14.90 -17.36 26.41
C GLY A 624 -15.07 -17.11 27.91
N SER A 625 -16.01 -17.85 28.52
CA SER A 625 -16.25 -17.99 29.97
C SER A 625 -16.93 -16.82 30.68
N ALA A 626 -18.26 -16.82 30.64
CA ALA A 626 -19.06 -16.64 31.84
C ALA A 626 -19.34 -18.03 32.45
N THR A 627 -18.55 -18.47 33.43
CA THR A 627 -18.93 -19.27 34.62
C THR A 627 -17.68 -19.83 35.30
N GLY A 628 -17.54 -19.56 36.60
CA GLY A 628 -16.33 -19.89 37.36
C GLY A 628 -16.22 -21.36 37.77
N THR A 629 -14.99 -21.83 37.97
CA THR A 629 -14.49 -22.41 39.22
C THR A 629 -13.01 -22.76 39.07
N THR A 630 -12.27 -22.48 40.13
CA THR A 630 -10.86 -22.77 40.37
C THR A 630 -10.51 -24.25 40.17
N THR A 631 -9.44 -24.55 39.43
CA THR A 631 -8.35 -25.47 39.81
C THR A 631 -7.25 -25.44 38.75
N GLY A 632 -6.00 -25.33 39.19
CA GLY A 632 -4.84 -25.10 38.35
C GLY A 632 -4.47 -26.30 37.48
N VAL A 633 -4.48 -26.07 36.17
CA VAL A 633 -3.56 -26.66 35.19
C VAL A 633 -3.29 -25.55 34.17
N GLU A 634 -2.08 -24.99 34.18
CA GLU A 634 -1.62 -24.06 33.15
C GLU A 634 -1.56 -24.80 31.81
N HIS A 635 -2.53 -24.53 30.92
CA HIS A 635 -2.41 -24.81 29.50
C HIS A 635 -1.97 -23.52 28.79
N PRO A 636 -0.99 -23.59 27.86
CA PRO A 636 -0.49 -22.41 27.17
C PRO A 636 -1.61 -21.77 26.36
N ALA A 637 -1.68 -20.44 26.46
CA ALA A 637 -2.70 -19.58 25.88
C ALA A 637 -2.98 -19.92 24.41
N LYS A 638 -4.21 -20.38 24.13
CA LYS A 638 -4.76 -20.50 22.78
C LYS A 638 -4.95 -19.10 22.20
N ARG A 639 -3.99 -18.71 21.35
CA ARG A 639 -4.18 -17.72 20.29
C ARG A 639 -5.42 -18.07 19.48
N ILE A 640 -6.13 -17.05 19.01
CA ILE A 640 -7.14 -17.14 17.96
C ILE A 640 -6.55 -17.98 16.83
N THR A 641 -7.23 -19.08 16.51
CA THR A 641 -6.66 -20.21 15.77
C THR A 641 -6.95 -20.06 14.29
N ILE A 642 -5.92 -20.17 13.45
CA ILE A 642 -6.03 -20.75 12.11
C ILE A 642 -5.14 -22.01 12.14
N TRP A 643 -5.76 -23.17 11.93
CA TRP A 643 -5.24 -24.51 12.24
C TRP A 643 -4.06 -24.98 11.36
N PRO A 644 -3.23 -25.95 11.84
CA PRO A 644 -1.93 -26.34 11.29
C PRO A 644 -2.05 -27.41 10.18
N LEU A 645 -1.00 -27.54 9.35
CA LEU A 645 -0.71 -28.75 8.57
C LEU A 645 0.78 -29.12 8.68
N GLU A 646 1.00 -30.43 8.72
CA GLU A 646 2.21 -31.14 9.14
C GLU A 646 3.36 -31.12 8.13
N LYS A 647 4.54 -31.40 8.67
CA LYS A 647 5.83 -31.62 8.01
C LYS A 647 5.73 -32.53 6.77
N GLN A 648 6.31 -32.08 5.66
CA GLN A 648 7.18 -32.91 4.83
C GLN A 648 8.45 -32.13 4.48
N ALA A 649 9.58 -32.70 4.91
CA ALA A 649 10.93 -32.31 4.55
C ALA A 649 11.29 -32.88 3.16
N ILE A 650 12.49 -32.51 2.68
CA ILE A 650 13.27 -32.99 1.49
C ILE A 650 13.27 -31.90 0.39
N TYR A 651 14.36 -31.23 -0.06
CA TYR A 651 15.82 -31.37 0.06
C TYR A 651 16.49 -29.99 0.19
N SER A 652 17.60 -29.96 0.93
CA SER A 652 18.57 -28.88 1.06
C SER A 652 19.66 -28.92 -0.01
N SER A 653 19.97 -27.76 -0.60
CA SER A 653 21.33 -27.32 -1.00
C SER A 653 21.18 -25.82 -1.32
N GLY A 654 21.65 -24.85 -0.54
CA GLY A 654 22.92 -24.78 0.17
C GLY A 654 23.97 -24.18 -0.76
N GLU A 655 23.98 -22.85 -0.93
CA GLU A 655 25.18 -21.98 -0.95
C GLU A 655 24.85 -20.50 -1.26
N ASN A 656 25.32 -19.62 -0.36
CA ASN A 656 25.67 -18.19 -0.50
C ASN A 656 24.59 -17.14 -0.84
N LEU A 657 23.91 -16.64 0.20
CA LEU A 657 23.22 -15.34 0.19
C LEU A 657 24.28 -14.21 0.25
N ALA A 658 24.25 -13.34 -0.76
CA ALA A 658 25.00 -12.09 -0.82
C ALA A 658 24.60 -11.12 0.33
N PRO A 659 25.51 -10.23 0.77
CA PRO A 659 25.24 -9.32 1.89
C PRO A 659 24.21 -8.24 1.54
N GLU A 660 23.31 -7.96 2.49
CA GLU A 660 22.28 -6.91 2.46
C GLU A 660 22.88 -5.54 2.07
N THR A 661 22.55 -5.08 0.87
CA THR A 661 22.72 -3.68 0.46
C THR A 661 21.46 -2.89 0.80
N ASP A 662 21.66 -1.77 1.50
CA ASP A 662 20.71 -0.80 2.03
C ASP A 662 19.74 -0.25 0.95
N LEU A 663 18.48 -0.72 0.96
CA LEU A 663 17.41 -0.40 -0.01
C LEU A 663 16.75 0.99 0.19
N ARG A 664 17.50 2.02 0.65
CA ARG A 664 16.90 3.29 1.15
C ARG A 664 17.27 4.58 0.43
N SER A 665 17.73 4.52 -0.80
CA SER A 665 17.68 5.66 -1.71
C SER A 665 17.58 5.12 -3.13
N LEU A 666 16.95 5.85 -4.06
CA LEU A 666 17.17 5.64 -5.50
C LEU A 666 18.67 5.61 -5.87
N GLY A 667 19.51 6.04 -4.92
CA GLY A 667 20.95 5.87 -4.98
C GLY A 667 21.55 6.85 -5.96
N PHE A 668 20.94 8.02 -6.18
CA PHE A 668 21.49 9.04 -7.06
C PHE A 668 22.92 9.45 -6.68
N ASP A 669 23.24 9.40 -5.38
CA ASP A 669 24.60 9.59 -4.85
C ASP A 669 25.39 8.27 -4.70
N ALA A 670 24.74 7.12 -4.93
CA ALA A 670 25.39 5.82 -4.84
C ALA A 670 26.47 5.72 -5.92
N LEU A 671 27.66 5.31 -5.49
CA LEU A 671 28.79 5.13 -6.38
C LEU A 671 28.54 3.89 -7.25
N ARG A 672 28.69 4.08 -8.56
CA ARG A 672 28.63 3.07 -9.60
C ARG A 672 29.98 2.93 -10.27
N GLN A 673 30.35 1.69 -10.57
CA GLN A 673 31.52 1.38 -11.36
C GLN A 673 31.12 1.35 -12.84
N VAL A 674 31.35 2.47 -13.53
CA VAL A 674 30.83 2.70 -14.88
C VAL A 674 31.96 2.72 -15.91
N GLN A 675 31.77 1.98 -17.00
CA GLN A 675 32.56 2.14 -18.22
C GLN A 675 31.78 3.05 -19.18
N VAL A 676 32.38 4.17 -19.57
CA VAL A 676 31.78 5.10 -20.54
C VAL A 676 32.45 4.91 -21.88
N ASP A 677 31.69 4.59 -22.92
CA ASP A 677 32.21 4.24 -24.25
C ASP A 677 33.34 3.17 -24.14
N ASP A 678 34.43 3.33 -24.90
CA ASP A 678 35.66 2.51 -24.84
C ASP A 678 36.67 2.97 -23.76
N ALA A 679 36.27 3.83 -22.82
CA ALA A 679 37.19 4.39 -21.82
C ALA A 679 37.44 3.43 -20.64
N SER A 680 38.47 3.73 -19.84
CA SER A 680 38.72 3.02 -18.58
C SER A 680 37.52 3.13 -17.64
N VAL A 681 37.21 2.04 -16.93
CA VAL A 681 36.19 1.99 -15.89
C VAL A 681 36.47 3.04 -14.80
N LYS A 682 35.44 3.81 -14.42
CA LYS A 682 35.50 4.88 -13.42
C LYS A 682 34.40 4.73 -12.38
N TRP A 683 34.70 5.16 -11.16
CA TRP A 683 33.67 5.37 -10.15
C TRP A 683 33.04 6.74 -10.35
N MET A 684 31.71 6.77 -10.40
CA MET A 684 30.91 7.98 -10.49
C MET A 684 29.58 7.76 -9.76
N THR A 685 28.87 8.82 -9.40
CA THR A 685 27.54 8.65 -8.80
C THR A 685 26.51 8.23 -9.86
N GLU A 686 25.42 7.59 -9.45
CA GLU A 686 24.29 7.30 -10.35
C GLU A 686 23.77 8.58 -11.05
N ALA A 687 23.73 9.73 -10.36
CA ALA A 687 23.34 11.00 -10.96
C ALA A 687 24.33 11.47 -12.04
N GLU A 688 25.64 11.27 -11.84
CA GLU A 688 26.64 11.55 -12.87
C GLU A 688 26.51 10.60 -14.06
N LYS A 689 26.25 9.31 -13.79
CA LYS A 689 25.96 8.29 -14.81
C LYS A 689 24.75 8.70 -15.66
N LEU A 690 23.63 9.05 -15.04
CA LEU A 690 22.40 9.46 -15.72
C LEU A 690 22.60 10.73 -16.56
N LYS A 691 23.35 11.72 -16.04
CA LYS A 691 23.71 12.92 -16.81
C LYS A 691 24.55 12.59 -18.04
N LEU A 692 25.47 11.63 -17.94
CA LEU A 692 26.23 11.17 -19.10
C LEU A 692 25.32 10.46 -20.09
N LYS A 693 24.40 9.58 -19.63
CA LYS A 693 23.44 8.90 -20.50
C LYS A 693 22.58 9.90 -21.28
N ALA A 694 22.07 10.93 -20.61
CA ALA A 694 21.30 12.01 -21.22
C ALA A 694 22.07 12.81 -22.31
N THR A 695 23.41 12.74 -22.33
CA THR A 695 24.24 13.33 -23.40
C THR A 695 24.51 12.38 -24.58
N GLY A 696 23.86 11.22 -24.60
CA GLY A 696 24.03 10.18 -25.61
C GLY A 696 25.34 9.39 -25.46
N LYS A 697 25.88 9.30 -24.23
CA LYS A 697 27.07 8.51 -23.92
C LYS A 697 26.71 7.08 -23.56
N GLU A 698 27.53 6.14 -24.03
CA GLU A 698 27.34 4.73 -23.73
C GLU A 698 27.83 4.40 -22.34
N ILE A 699 27.05 3.60 -21.61
CA ILE A 699 27.30 3.31 -20.21
C ILE A 699 27.13 1.81 -20.01
N TRP A 700 28.21 1.15 -19.63
CA TRP A 700 28.14 -0.13 -18.93
C TRP A 700 28.21 0.15 -17.44
N ASP A 701 27.16 -0.21 -16.71
CA ASP A 701 27.23 -0.25 -15.27
C ASP A 701 27.73 -1.64 -14.84
N LEU A 702 29.00 -1.69 -14.42
CA LEU A 702 29.71 -2.90 -14.01
C LEU A 702 29.67 -3.08 -12.49
N THR A 703 28.87 -2.31 -11.75
CA THR A 703 28.86 -2.32 -10.28
C THR A 703 28.59 -3.70 -9.72
N GLU A 704 27.59 -4.40 -10.27
CA GLU A 704 27.21 -5.74 -9.81
C GLU A 704 28.04 -6.85 -10.45
N ASN A 705 28.62 -6.58 -11.62
CA ASN A 705 29.47 -7.53 -12.32
C ASN A 705 30.81 -6.87 -12.73
N PRO A 706 31.72 -6.56 -11.77
CA PRO A 706 32.97 -5.84 -12.05
C PRO A 706 33.93 -6.57 -12.99
N THR A 707 33.75 -7.88 -13.08
CA THR A 707 34.54 -8.78 -13.92
C THR A 707 33.81 -9.15 -15.22
N PHE A 708 32.62 -8.59 -15.48
CA PHE A 708 31.88 -8.83 -16.71
C PHE A 708 32.70 -8.38 -17.92
N GLY A 709 33.06 -9.34 -18.79
CA GLY A 709 33.95 -9.10 -19.92
C GLY A 709 35.43 -8.80 -19.58
N PHE A 710 35.80 -8.60 -18.31
CA PHE A 710 37.20 -8.38 -17.86
C PHE A 710 37.78 -9.57 -17.06
N GLY A 711 36.94 -10.54 -16.71
CA GLY A 711 37.17 -11.61 -15.74
C GLY A 711 37.73 -12.91 -16.29
N TRP A 712 38.35 -12.91 -17.47
CA TRP A 712 39.39 -13.88 -17.83
C TRP A 712 40.44 -13.10 -18.61
N THR A 713 41.62 -12.95 -18.03
CA THR A 713 42.82 -12.43 -18.70
C THR A 713 43.35 -13.39 -19.78
N ASN A 714 42.45 -14.04 -20.52
CA ASN A 714 42.73 -14.60 -21.83
C ASN A 714 41.39 -14.73 -22.62
N PRO A 715 41.16 -13.93 -23.68
CA PRO A 715 40.04 -14.10 -24.61
C PRO A 715 40.02 -15.48 -25.32
N GLU A 716 41.04 -16.31 -25.10
CA GLU A 716 41.24 -17.60 -25.78
C GLU A 716 40.83 -18.86 -24.98
N ASN A 717 40.37 -18.80 -23.72
CA ASN A 717 40.31 -20.04 -22.90
C ASN A 717 38.96 -20.60 -22.43
N THR A 718 37.84 -20.17 -23.00
CA THR A 718 36.72 -21.09 -23.21
C THR A 718 35.97 -20.68 -24.48
N PRO A 719 36.38 -21.15 -25.67
CA PRO A 719 35.62 -20.89 -26.89
C PRO A 719 34.20 -21.40 -26.68
N LYS A 720 33.23 -20.48 -26.65
CA LYS A 720 31.81 -20.84 -26.70
C LYS A 720 31.55 -21.53 -28.05
N PRO A 721 30.64 -22.51 -28.12
CA PRO A 721 30.38 -23.21 -29.38
C PRO A 721 29.94 -22.22 -30.44
N LYS A 722 30.66 -22.14 -31.56
CA LYS A 722 30.18 -21.45 -32.76
C LYS A 722 29.15 -22.34 -33.43
N PHE A 723 27.97 -21.80 -33.68
CA PHE A 723 26.89 -22.51 -34.35
C PHE A 723 26.95 -22.26 -35.86
N VAL A 724 26.56 -23.27 -36.62
CA VAL A 724 26.31 -23.12 -38.06
C VAL A 724 24.80 -23.08 -38.22
N TYR A 725 24.29 -21.96 -38.70
CA TYR A 725 22.86 -21.78 -38.93
C TYR A 725 22.45 -22.37 -40.29
N PRO A 726 21.19 -22.82 -40.45
CA PRO A 726 20.69 -23.34 -41.71
C PRO A 726 20.91 -22.35 -42.86
N SER A 727 21.33 -22.84 -44.03
CA SER A 727 21.52 -22.02 -45.24
C SER A 727 20.20 -21.65 -45.93
N THR A 728 19.09 -22.25 -45.51
CA THR A 728 17.72 -22.00 -46.00
C THR A 728 16.73 -22.30 -44.89
N PRO A 729 15.74 -21.43 -44.62
CA PRO A 729 14.60 -21.74 -43.74
C PRO A 729 13.85 -22.98 -44.26
N ASN A 730 13.32 -23.82 -43.36
CA ASN A 730 12.66 -25.08 -43.72
C ASN A 730 11.36 -25.40 -42.96
N ALA A 731 10.97 -24.55 -42.01
CA ALA A 731 9.81 -24.70 -41.15
C ALA A 731 8.62 -23.83 -41.60
N ASN A 732 8.55 -23.47 -42.90
CA ASN A 732 7.55 -22.55 -43.46
C ASN A 732 6.10 -22.87 -43.04
N GLU A 733 5.70 -24.14 -43.07
CA GLU A 733 4.34 -24.55 -42.69
C GLU A 733 4.04 -24.22 -41.22
N THR A 734 4.99 -24.51 -40.32
CA THR A 734 4.85 -24.22 -38.89
C THR A 734 4.86 -22.71 -38.64
N VAL A 735 5.77 -21.97 -39.26
CA VAL A 735 5.85 -20.51 -39.13
C VAL A 735 4.54 -19.85 -39.56
N HIS A 736 4.04 -20.17 -40.76
CA HIS A 736 2.79 -19.60 -41.27
C HIS A 736 1.56 -20.00 -40.43
N SER A 737 1.57 -21.19 -39.82
CA SER A 737 0.49 -21.60 -38.91
C SER A 737 0.42 -20.68 -37.68
N VAL A 738 1.57 -20.29 -37.12
CA VAL A 738 1.64 -19.37 -35.97
C VAL A 738 1.28 -17.94 -36.41
N PHE A 739 1.72 -17.50 -37.60
CA PHE A 739 1.38 -16.17 -38.14
C PHE A 739 -0.12 -15.91 -38.21
N SER A 740 -0.91 -16.95 -38.49
CA SER A 740 -2.37 -16.85 -38.55
C SER A 740 -3.03 -16.52 -37.21
N LEU A 741 -2.31 -16.69 -36.10
CA LEU A 741 -2.79 -16.45 -34.74
C LEU A 741 -2.37 -15.09 -34.18
N LEU A 742 -1.51 -14.34 -34.89
CA LEU A 742 -1.03 -13.03 -34.45
C LEU A 742 -2.15 -11.98 -34.48
N SER A 743 -2.13 -11.05 -33.53
CA SER A 743 -3.20 -10.07 -33.30
C SER A 743 -2.66 -8.69 -32.93
N THR A 744 -2.84 -7.73 -33.83
CA THR A 744 -2.56 -6.31 -33.55
C THR A 744 -3.44 -5.74 -32.44
N LYS A 745 -4.63 -6.31 -32.21
CA LYS A 745 -5.52 -5.91 -31.11
C LYS A 745 -4.96 -6.30 -29.75
N GLU A 746 -4.34 -7.47 -29.65
CA GLU A 746 -3.66 -7.89 -28.41
C GLU A 746 -2.47 -6.97 -28.12
N GLN A 747 -1.68 -6.64 -29.15
CA GLN A 747 -0.57 -5.71 -29.04
C GLN A 747 -1.03 -4.32 -28.60
N GLN A 748 -2.13 -3.79 -29.18
CA GLN A 748 -2.75 -2.54 -28.77
C GLN A 748 -3.21 -2.55 -27.31
N SER A 749 -3.87 -3.62 -26.89
CA SER A 749 -4.33 -3.74 -25.50
C SER A 749 -3.16 -3.85 -24.52
N ASN A 750 -2.11 -4.59 -24.88
CA ASN A 750 -0.95 -4.79 -24.03
C ASN A 750 -0.11 -3.52 -23.93
N ILE A 751 0.14 -2.80 -25.04
CA ILE A 751 0.90 -1.54 -24.98
C ILE A 751 0.13 -0.49 -24.17
N ALA A 752 -1.18 -0.36 -24.38
CA ALA A 752 -1.99 0.61 -23.66
C ALA A 752 -1.98 0.37 -22.15
N ALA A 753 -1.94 -0.90 -21.70
CA ALA A 753 -1.82 -1.25 -20.29
C ALA A 753 -0.39 -1.10 -19.77
N PHE A 754 0.62 -1.45 -20.57
CA PHE A 754 2.03 -1.42 -20.19
C PHE A 754 2.63 0.00 -20.16
N THR A 755 1.98 0.94 -20.84
CA THR A 755 2.35 2.37 -20.88
C THR A 755 1.27 3.26 -20.24
N ASP A 756 0.35 2.70 -19.45
CA ASP A 756 -0.73 3.48 -18.80
C ASP A 756 -0.11 4.44 -17.76
N PRO A 757 -0.19 5.77 -17.93
CA PRO A 757 0.43 6.72 -17.03
C PRO A 757 -0.18 6.72 -15.62
N VAL A 758 -1.37 6.14 -15.44
CA VAL A 758 -2.00 5.94 -14.13
C VAL A 758 -1.39 4.75 -13.40
N ALA A 759 -1.03 3.69 -14.14
CA ALA A 759 -0.42 2.48 -13.58
C ALA A 759 1.11 2.60 -13.46
N PHE A 760 1.77 3.14 -14.48
CA PHE A 760 3.21 3.30 -14.61
C PHE A 760 3.54 4.69 -15.17
N LEU A 761 3.90 5.64 -14.29
CA LEU A 761 4.33 6.98 -14.72
C LEU A 761 5.61 6.90 -15.57
N THR A 762 6.52 6.02 -15.16
CA THR A 762 7.77 5.61 -15.80
C THR A 762 7.94 4.12 -15.52
N ARG A 763 8.72 3.39 -16.30
CA ARG A 763 9.14 2.01 -15.97
C ARG A 763 10.60 1.94 -15.56
N TYR A 764 11.18 3.02 -15.04
CA TYR A 764 12.56 3.07 -14.58
C TYR A 764 12.91 1.85 -13.71
N TYR A 765 14.11 1.29 -13.86
CA TYR A 765 14.43 -0.02 -13.28
C TYR A 765 14.56 -0.01 -11.75
N ASN A 766 15.07 1.08 -11.18
CA ASN A 766 15.28 1.19 -9.73
C ASN A 766 14.09 1.87 -9.05
N SER A 767 12.89 1.48 -9.47
CA SER A 767 11.67 2.24 -9.28
C SER A 767 10.49 1.33 -8.95
N GLU A 768 9.57 1.74 -8.06
CA GLU A 768 8.38 0.93 -7.75
C GLU A 768 7.43 0.84 -8.95
N TRP A 769 7.40 1.83 -9.86
CA TRP A 769 6.66 1.66 -11.11
C TRP A 769 7.35 0.67 -12.05
N GLY A 770 8.68 0.67 -12.11
CA GLY A 770 9.46 -0.37 -12.78
C GLY A 770 9.15 -1.75 -12.21
N ARG A 771 9.22 -1.90 -10.89
CA ARG A 771 8.82 -3.12 -10.18
C ARG A 771 7.40 -3.55 -10.53
N ASN A 772 6.43 -2.64 -10.42
CA ASN A 772 5.03 -2.94 -10.73
C ASN A 772 4.83 -3.32 -12.20
N SER A 773 5.58 -2.72 -13.14
CA SER A 773 5.54 -3.06 -14.56
C SER A 773 6.06 -4.48 -14.82
N SER A 774 7.17 -4.88 -14.18
CA SER A 774 7.69 -6.27 -14.26
C SER A 774 6.75 -7.29 -13.60
N ILE A 775 6.08 -6.92 -12.50
CA ILE A 775 5.04 -7.75 -11.87
C ILE A 775 3.82 -7.90 -12.77
N TRP A 776 3.38 -6.81 -13.40
CA TRP A 776 2.29 -6.84 -14.37
C TRP A 776 2.64 -7.75 -15.56
N LEU A 777 3.85 -7.62 -16.09
CA LEU A 777 4.33 -8.40 -17.23
C LEU A 777 4.40 -9.89 -16.88
N ALA A 778 4.96 -10.24 -15.73
CA ALA A 778 4.99 -11.62 -15.23
C ALA A 778 3.58 -12.21 -15.06
N ARG A 779 2.61 -11.41 -14.56
CA ARG A 779 1.21 -11.85 -14.45
C ARG A 779 0.54 -12.03 -15.80
N LYS A 780 0.78 -11.11 -16.75
CA LYS A 780 0.22 -11.20 -18.11
C LYS A 780 0.71 -12.47 -18.81
N ILE A 781 2.01 -12.73 -18.71
CA ILE A 781 2.65 -13.96 -19.21
C ILE A 781 2.06 -15.20 -18.53
N ALA A 782 1.95 -15.21 -17.20
CA ALA A 782 1.38 -16.33 -16.46
C ALA A 782 -0.06 -16.62 -16.90
N GLY A 783 -0.86 -15.58 -17.16
CA GLY A 783 -2.21 -15.72 -17.71
C GLY A 783 -2.21 -16.38 -19.09
N TYR A 784 -1.31 -15.99 -20.00
CA TYR A 784 -1.18 -16.66 -21.30
C TYR A 784 -0.74 -18.13 -21.17
N VAL A 785 0.17 -18.44 -20.24
CA VAL A 785 0.59 -19.82 -19.98
C VAL A 785 -0.55 -20.66 -19.39
N GLU A 786 -1.34 -20.11 -18.48
CA GLU A 786 -2.50 -20.79 -17.90
C GLU A 786 -3.60 -21.06 -18.94
N GLU A 787 -3.91 -20.05 -19.76
CA GLU A 787 -4.98 -20.14 -20.76
C GLU A 787 -4.61 -21.03 -21.95
N LEU A 788 -3.38 -20.90 -22.46
CA LEU A 788 -2.96 -21.48 -23.74
C LEU A 788 -1.96 -22.64 -23.57
N GLY A 789 -1.31 -22.76 -22.42
CA GLY A 789 -0.23 -23.73 -22.15
C GLY A 789 -0.69 -25.12 -21.72
N GLY A 790 -2.00 -25.40 -21.63
CA GLY A 790 -2.51 -26.71 -21.17
C GLY A 790 -2.09 -27.93 -22.01
N TYR A 791 -1.53 -27.72 -23.21
CA TYR A 791 -0.92 -28.81 -23.99
C TYR A 791 0.38 -29.35 -23.37
N ALA A 792 1.05 -28.56 -22.51
CA ALA A 792 2.21 -29.01 -21.75
C ALA A 792 1.90 -30.19 -20.82
N GLU A 793 0.67 -30.28 -20.32
CA GLU A 793 0.21 -31.39 -19.46
C GLU A 793 0.16 -32.75 -20.20
N LYS A 794 0.18 -32.73 -21.54
CA LYS A 794 0.20 -33.95 -22.36
C LYS A 794 1.58 -34.63 -22.40
N GLY A 795 2.62 -33.98 -21.85
CA GLY A 795 3.91 -34.60 -21.59
C GLY A 795 4.96 -34.44 -22.69
N ASP A 796 4.90 -33.39 -23.51
CA ASP A 796 5.90 -33.13 -24.57
C ASP A 796 6.78 -31.91 -24.28
N ILE A 797 6.34 -30.99 -23.41
CA ILE A 797 7.03 -29.74 -23.08
C ILE A 797 6.81 -29.33 -21.62
N LYS A 798 7.79 -28.66 -21.03
CA LYS A 798 7.74 -27.96 -19.74
C LYS A 798 7.81 -26.46 -19.98
N ILE A 799 6.83 -25.72 -19.47
CA ILE A 799 6.76 -24.25 -19.56
C ILE A 799 7.02 -23.68 -18.18
N GLU A 800 8.01 -22.78 -18.06
CA GLU A 800 8.40 -22.17 -16.80
C GLU A 800 8.44 -20.65 -16.93
N VAL A 801 7.88 -19.94 -15.95
CA VAL A 801 7.95 -18.48 -15.86
C VAL A 801 8.79 -18.14 -14.62
N PHE A 802 9.89 -17.42 -14.84
CA PHE A 802 10.81 -16.99 -13.81
C PHE A 802 10.79 -15.47 -13.70
N ARG A 803 10.77 -14.99 -12.46
CA ARG A 803 11.18 -13.62 -12.15
C ARG A 803 12.62 -13.69 -11.68
N TRP A 804 13.50 -13.03 -12.40
CA TRP A 804 14.90 -12.90 -12.05
C TRP A 804 15.05 -11.69 -11.15
N GLU A 805 15.19 -11.95 -9.86
CA GLU A 805 15.36 -10.91 -8.85
C GLU A 805 16.76 -10.28 -8.96
N HIS A 806 16.80 -8.97 -8.84
CA HIS A 806 18.04 -8.18 -8.90
C HIS A 806 18.26 -7.40 -7.60
N ARG A 807 19.37 -6.66 -7.50
CA ARG A 807 19.61 -5.76 -6.35
C ARG A 807 18.82 -4.45 -6.42
N TRP A 808 18.26 -4.14 -7.58
CA TRP A 808 17.32 -3.03 -7.80
C TRP A 808 15.88 -3.55 -7.84
N LEU A 809 14.91 -2.63 -7.88
CA LEU A 809 13.50 -2.96 -7.63
C LEU A 809 12.80 -3.75 -8.76
N GLN A 810 13.10 -3.47 -10.03
CA GLN A 810 12.50 -4.16 -11.17
C GLN A 810 13.15 -5.51 -11.44
N ASP A 811 12.34 -6.56 -11.60
CA ASP A 811 12.82 -7.89 -11.98
C ASP A 811 12.89 -8.03 -13.49
N SER A 812 13.83 -8.84 -13.99
CA SER A 812 13.70 -9.37 -15.35
C SER A 812 12.72 -10.54 -15.35
N VAL A 813 11.97 -10.73 -16.43
CA VAL A 813 11.04 -11.86 -16.56
C VAL A 813 11.55 -12.79 -17.65
N VAL A 814 11.65 -14.09 -17.35
CA VAL A 814 12.10 -15.10 -18.31
C VAL A 814 11.04 -16.20 -18.43
N VAL A 815 10.64 -16.51 -19.66
CA VAL A 815 9.75 -17.63 -19.96
C VAL A 815 10.54 -18.69 -20.71
N ARG A 816 10.57 -19.92 -20.20
CA ARG A 816 11.30 -21.03 -20.79
C ARG A 816 10.36 -22.13 -21.25
N LEU A 817 10.46 -22.48 -22.52
CA LEU A 817 9.79 -23.60 -23.17
C LEU A 817 10.83 -24.71 -23.39
N THR A 818 10.79 -25.76 -22.57
CA THR A 818 11.77 -26.87 -22.61
C THR A 818 11.09 -28.15 -23.06
N PRO A 819 11.49 -28.79 -24.16
CA PRO A 819 10.94 -30.10 -24.51
C PRO A 819 11.39 -31.14 -23.47
N LEU A 820 10.53 -32.11 -23.14
CA LEU A 820 10.83 -33.05 -22.03
C LEU A 820 12.06 -33.93 -22.28
N ASN A 821 12.45 -34.13 -23.54
CA ASN A 821 13.66 -34.87 -23.92
C ASN A 821 14.92 -34.00 -23.99
N ALA A 822 14.84 -32.71 -23.64
CA ALA A 822 16.02 -31.83 -23.63
C ALA A 822 17.03 -32.23 -22.56
N SER A 823 18.30 -32.25 -22.94
CA SER A 823 19.44 -32.30 -22.02
C SER A 823 19.72 -30.89 -21.45
N SER A 824 20.32 -30.84 -20.27
CA SER A 824 20.82 -29.58 -19.68
C SER A 824 21.92 -28.91 -20.51
N THR A 825 22.51 -29.63 -21.46
CA THR A 825 23.54 -29.16 -22.39
C THR A 825 22.99 -28.76 -23.77
N ASP A 826 21.69 -28.97 -24.01
CA ASP A 826 21.10 -28.59 -25.29
C ASP A 826 21.13 -27.08 -25.45
N PRO A 827 21.45 -26.60 -26.66
CA PRO A 827 21.66 -25.18 -26.88
C PRO A 827 20.32 -24.43 -26.84
N ILE A 828 20.30 -23.32 -26.11
CA ILE A 828 19.12 -22.50 -25.84
C ILE A 828 19.01 -21.40 -26.90
N THR A 829 17.82 -21.20 -27.44
CA THR A 829 17.49 -20.02 -28.27
C THR A 829 16.84 -18.95 -27.39
N VAL A 830 17.28 -17.71 -27.52
CA VAL A 830 16.77 -16.58 -26.71
C VAL A 830 16.17 -15.51 -27.61
N ILE A 831 15.01 -14.98 -27.22
CA ILE A 831 14.35 -13.82 -27.82
C ILE A 831 14.19 -12.77 -26.72
N GLY A 832 14.68 -11.55 -26.95
CA GLY A 832 14.83 -10.52 -25.92
C GLY A 832 14.26 -9.15 -26.29
N ALA A 833 13.82 -8.45 -25.26
CA ALA A 833 13.41 -7.04 -25.23
C ALA A 833 13.59 -6.52 -23.80
N HIS A 834 13.65 -5.20 -23.58
CA HIS A 834 13.70 -4.66 -22.21
C HIS A 834 12.36 -4.09 -21.77
N CYS A 835 12.11 -4.14 -20.46
CA CYS A 835 10.81 -3.80 -19.87
C CYS A 835 10.84 -2.48 -19.06
N ASP A 836 12.00 -1.85 -18.90
CA ASP A 836 12.11 -0.50 -18.35
C ASP A 836 11.83 0.60 -19.37
N SER A 837 11.83 1.84 -18.86
CA SER A 837 11.87 3.08 -19.62
C SER A 837 12.51 4.16 -18.76
N ILE A 838 13.02 5.23 -19.37
CA ILE A 838 13.59 6.34 -18.63
C ILE A 838 13.15 7.69 -19.22
N ASN A 839 13.25 8.74 -18.42
CA ASN A 839 13.24 10.11 -18.90
C ASN A 839 14.60 10.75 -18.63
N HIS A 840 15.23 11.29 -19.67
CA HIS A 840 16.58 11.85 -19.58
C HIS A 840 16.68 13.15 -18.78
N GLU A 841 15.57 13.89 -18.61
CA GLU A 841 15.54 15.07 -17.73
C GLU A 841 15.58 14.65 -16.27
N ASP A 842 14.75 13.68 -15.90
CA ASP A 842 14.71 13.03 -14.60
C ASP A 842 14.10 11.63 -14.77
N PRO A 843 14.75 10.53 -14.33
CA PRO A 843 14.22 9.18 -14.49
C PRO A 843 12.84 8.93 -13.89
N LEU A 844 12.41 9.81 -12.97
CA LEU A 844 11.13 9.75 -12.28
C LEU A 844 10.02 10.52 -12.99
N PHE A 845 10.38 11.41 -13.91
CA PHE A 845 9.40 12.10 -14.76
C PHE A 845 8.69 11.12 -15.69
N PRO A 846 7.54 11.53 -16.28
CA PRO A 846 6.80 10.66 -17.17
C PRO A 846 7.69 10.11 -18.30
N ALA A 847 7.73 8.79 -18.41
CA ALA A 847 8.45 8.04 -19.42
C ALA A 847 7.54 6.89 -19.88
N PRO A 848 6.52 7.17 -20.70
CA PRO A 848 5.58 6.14 -21.12
C PRO A 848 6.29 5.01 -21.87
N GLY A 849 7.40 5.29 -22.55
CA GLY A 849 8.29 4.30 -23.14
C GLY A 849 7.55 3.38 -24.11
N ALA A 850 6.69 3.96 -24.95
CA ALA A 850 5.82 3.17 -25.81
C ALA A 850 6.60 2.50 -26.92
N ASP A 851 7.52 3.21 -27.56
CA ASP A 851 8.45 2.64 -28.52
C ASP A 851 9.65 2.01 -27.81
N ASP A 852 10.16 2.70 -26.78
CA ASP A 852 11.40 2.35 -26.05
C ASP A 852 11.14 1.89 -24.59
N ASP A 853 11.14 0.58 -24.31
CA ASP A 853 10.99 -0.54 -25.26
C ASP A 853 9.67 -1.28 -25.04
N GLY A 854 8.60 -0.49 -24.89
CA GLY A 854 7.25 -1.00 -24.90
C GLY A 854 6.96 -1.80 -26.18
N SER A 855 7.50 -1.36 -27.33
CA SER A 855 7.26 -1.97 -28.64
C SER A 855 7.93 -3.35 -28.77
N GLY A 856 9.19 -3.50 -28.35
CA GLY A 856 9.89 -4.78 -28.31
C GLY A 856 9.28 -5.73 -27.29
N THR A 857 8.93 -5.21 -26.10
CA THR A 857 8.24 -6.00 -25.07
C THR A 857 6.92 -6.59 -25.59
N VAL A 858 6.04 -5.79 -26.22
CA VAL A 858 4.76 -6.32 -26.73
C VAL A 858 4.95 -7.19 -27.99
N THR A 859 6.03 -7.01 -28.75
CA THR A 859 6.42 -7.86 -29.87
C THR A 859 6.68 -9.29 -29.40
N ILE A 860 7.61 -9.46 -28.45
CA ILE A 860 8.01 -10.79 -28.00
C ILE A 860 6.93 -11.43 -27.11
N LEU A 861 6.12 -10.62 -26.42
CA LEU A 861 4.95 -11.08 -25.65
C LEU A 861 3.86 -11.66 -26.56
N GLU A 862 3.58 -11.01 -27.71
CA GLU A 862 2.61 -11.52 -28.69
C GLU A 862 3.14 -12.76 -29.43
N ALA A 863 4.44 -12.80 -29.74
CA ALA A 863 5.08 -14.00 -30.30
C ALA A 863 4.94 -15.20 -29.36
N LEU A 864 5.21 -15.02 -28.06
CA LEU A 864 5.00 -16.05 -27.04
C LEU A 864 3.54 -16.52 -27.01
N ARG A 865 2.58 -15.58 -26.94
CA ARG A 865 1.14 -15.91 -26.93
C ARG A 865 0.73 -16.74 -28.14
N ALA A 866 1.19 -16.36 -29.34
CA ALA A 866 0.84 -17.07 -30.58
C ALA A 866 1.46 -18.47 -30.66
N LEU A 867 2.70 -18.64 -30.20
CA LEU A 867 3.35 -19.97 -30.12
C LEU A 867 2.61 -20.90 -29.14
N LEU A 868 2.17 -20.37 -27.99
CA LEU A 868 1.35 -21.11 -27.04
C LEU A 868 -0.01 -21.49 -27.64
N ALA A 869 -0.68 -20.55 -28.32
CA ALA A 869 -1.95 -20.80 -28.99
C ALA A 869 -1.84 -21.85 -30.12
N ALA A 870 -0.72 -21.84 -30.85
CA ALA A 870 -0.39 -22.85 -31.86
C ALA A 870 -0.01 -24.22 -31.25
N LYS A 871 0.14 -24.29 -29.92
CA LYS A 871 0.62 -25.47 -29.19
C LYS A 871 1.99 -25.93 -29.70
N TYR A 872 2.85 -24.97 -30.01
CA TYR A 872 4.17 -25.23 -30.55
C TYR A 872 5.06 -25.93 -29.51
N VAL A 873 5.74 -27.01 -29.93
CA VAL A 873 6.70 -27.74 -29.10
C VAL A 873 8.07 -27.62 -29.77
N PRO A 874 9.01 -26.84 -29.20
CA PRO A 874 10.35 -26.70 -29.76
C PRO A 874 11.17 -27.98 -29.53
N LYS A 875 12.13 -28.29 -30.39
CA LYS A 875 13.07 -29.42 -30.26
C LYS A 875 14.27 -29.14 -29.35
N SER A 876 14.51 -27.86 -29.04
CA SER A 876 15.51 -27.42 -28.07
C SER A 876 14.92 -26.30 -27.21
N PRO A 877 15.47 -26.00 -26.02
CA PRO A 877 14.91 -24.97 -25.15
C PRO A 877 14.82 -23.61 -25.84
N LEU A 878 13.65 -22.97 -25.72
CA LEU A 878 13.36 -21.62 -26.21
C LEU A 878 13.06 -20.71 -25.02
N GLU A 879 13.66 -19.53 -24.98
CA GLU A 879 13.47 -18.56 -23.91
C GLU A 879 13.06 -17.19 -24.43
N PHE A 880 12.08 -16.58 -23.76
CA PHE A 880 11.69 -15.18 -23.93
C PHE A 880 12.15 -14.38 -22.72
N HIS A 881 12.95 -13.35 -22.95
CA HIS A 881 13.58 -12.52 -21.92
C HIS A 881 13.04 -11.10 -21.99
N PHE A 882 12.57 -10.61 -20.85
CA PHE A 882 12.16 -9.23 -20.64
C PHE A 882 13.13 -8.62 -19.63
N TYR A 883 14.14 -7.91 -20.12
CA TYR A 883 15.25 -7.42 -19.30
C TYR A 883 14.83 -6.21 -18.47
N ALA A 884 15.41 -6.10 -17.27
CA ALA A 884 15.21 -4.96 -16.38
C ALA A 884 16.50 -4.12 -16.37
N GLY A 885 16.39 -2.81 -16.29
CA GLY A 885 17.58 -1.97 -16.17
C GLY A 885 18.48 -1.95 -17.38
N GLU A 886 17.96 -2.14 -18.59
CA GLU A 886 18.66 -1.73 -19.82
C GLU A 886 19.09 -0.27 -19.62
N GLU A 887 18.14 0.54 -19.16
CA GLU A 887 18.28 1.98 -19.14
C GLU A 887 19.33 2.44 -18.11
N GLY A 888 19.53 1.62 -17.08
CA GLY A 888 20.55 1.78 -16.06
C GLY A 888 21.98 1.41 -16.50
N GLY A 889 22.16 0.92 -17.73
CA GLY A 889 23.44 0.48 -18.29
C GLY A 889 23.54 -1.03 -18.45
N LEU A 890 22.53 -1.65 -19.08
CA LEU A 890 22.44 -3.09 -19.41
C LEU A 890 22.44 -4.01 -18.18
N LEU A 891 21.86 -3.58 -17.07
CA LEU A 891 22.00 -4.22 -15.76
C LEU A 891 21.41 -5.64 -15.72
N GLY A 892 20.17 -5.82 -16.20
CA GLY A 892 19.47 -7.10 -16.13
C GLY A 892 20.01 -8.15 -17.08
N SER A 893 20.30 -7.78 -18.33
CA SER A 893 20.92 -8.70 -19.29
C SER A 893 22.31 -9.13 -18.84
N GLN A 894 23.12 -8.22 -18.30
CA GLN A 894 24.42 -8.59 -17.71
C GLN A 894 24.29 -9.61 -16.58
N ALA A 895 23.33 -9.43 -15.66
CA ALA A 895 23.13 -10.35 -14.55
C ALA A 895 22.74 -11.77 -15.01
N ILE A 896 21.82 -11.88 -15.98
CA ILE A 896 21.40 -13.18 -16.54
C ILE A 896 22.56 -13.83 -17.31
N VAL A 897 23.24 -13.08 -18.17
CA VAL A 897 24.37 -13.58 -18.97
C VAL A 897 25.51 -14.06 -18.07
N ALA A 898 25.84 -13.32 -17.00
CA ALA A 898 26.87 -13.71 -16.04
C ALA A 898 26.54 -15.05 -15.35
N GLU A 899 25.28 -15.27 -14.96
CA GLU A 899 24.86 -16.55 -14.38
C GLU A 899 24.83 -17.66 -15.43
N TYR A 900 24.51 -17.36 -16.69
CA TYR A 900 24.56 -18.33 -17.80
C TYR A 900 25.99 -18.76 -18.11
N GLU A 901 26.96 -17.83 -18.09
CA GLU A 901 28.38 -18.15 -18.17
C GLU A 901 28.84 -19.03 -17.01
N LYS A 902 28.48 -18.65 -15.78
CA LYS A 902 28.85 -19.37 -14.56
C LYS A 902 28.28 -20.78 -14.51
N THR A 903 27.05 -20.97 -15.01
CA THR A 903 26.38 -22.28 -15.07
C THR A 903 26.67 -23.05 -16.35
N GLY A 904 27.50 -22.51 -17.24
CA GLY A 904 27.94 -23.19 -18.47
C GLY A 904 26.82 -23.43 -19.47
N LYS A 905 25.81 -22.56 -19.52
CA LYS A 905 24.72 -22.65 -20.50
C LYS A 905 25.27 -22.49 -21.91
N VAL A 906 24.72 -23.29 -22.83
CA VAL A 906 25.03 -23.21 -24.24
C VAL A 906 23.93 -22.42 -24.93
N ILE A 907 24.29 -21.36 -25.65
CA ILE A 907 23.34 -20.44 -26.28
C ILE A 907 23.51 -20.55 -27.79
N ARG A 908 22.45 -20.98 -28.48
CA ARG A 908 22.43 -21.12 -29.95
C ARG A 908 22.45 -19.76 -30.62
N GLY A 909 21.72 -18.81 -30.06
CA GLY A 909 21.61 -17.44 -30.55
C GLY A 909 20.59 -16.65 -29.74
N MET A 910 20.82 -15.34 -29.65
CA MET A 910 19.90 -14.39 -29.04
C MET A 910 19.50 -13.32 -30.07
N GLU A 911 18.20 -13.05 -30.19
CA GLU A 911 17.68 -11.95 -31.01
C GLU A 911 17.05 -10.86 -30.12
N GLN A 912 17.52 -9.62 -30.28
CA GLN A 912 16.99 -8.44 -29.57
C GLN A 912 16.08 -7.60 -30.48
N PHE A 913 14.95 -7.16 -29.93
CA PHE A 913 13.99 -6.22 -30.53
C PHE A 913 13.96 -4.92 -29.71
N ASP A 914 14.53 -3.82 -30.24
CA ASP A 914 14.63 -2.53 -29.53
C ASP A 914 15.15 -1.41 -30.47
N THR A 915 14.38 -0.38 -30.84
CA THR A 915 12.92 -0.21 -30.80
C THR A 915 12.32 -0.63 -32.14
N VAL A 916 11.01 -0.91 -32.19
CA VAL A 916 10.39 -1.62 -33.34
C VAL A 916 9.04 -1.08 -33.81
N ALA A 917 8.62 0.13 -33.42
CA ALA A 917 7.31 0.66 -33.82
C ALA A 917 7.34 1.87 -34.77
N TRP A 918 8.44 2.61 -34.87
CA TRP A 918 8.45 3.89 -35.58
C TRP A 918 8.61 3.80 -37.10
N ILE A 919 7.81 4.57 -37.82
CA ILE A 919 7.99 4.87 -39.23
C ILE A 919 8.17 6.38 -39.39
N LYS A 920 9.41 6.80 -39.66
CA LYS A 920 9.74 8.21 -39.88
C LYS A 920 9.12 8.74 -41.18
N GLU A 921 8.45 9.89 -41.08
CA GLU A 921 7.82 10.53 -42.24
C GLU A 921 8.84 10.80 -43.37
N GLY A 922 8.47 10.43 -44.60
CA GLY A 922 9.31 10.61 -45.78
C GLY A 922 10.44 9.59 -45.94
N VAL A 923 10.59 8.64 -45.00
CA VAL A 923 11.55 7.53 -45.09
C VAL A 923 10.79 6.23 -45.44
N PRO A 924 11.30 5.39 -46.36
CA PRO A 924 10.69 4.09 -46.63
C PRO A 924 10.62 3.21 -45.38
N GLU A 925 9.50 2.51 -45.24
CA GLU A 925 9.31 1.49 -44.22
C GLU A 925 10.24 0.29 -44.51
N GLN A 926 11.12 -0.05 -43.57
CA GLN A 926 12.12 -1.12 -43.71
C GLN A 926 12.64 -1.56 -42.34
N ILE A 927 13.13 -2.80 -42.21
CA ILE A 927 13.77 -3.29 -40.98
C ILE A 927 15.25 -2.90 -40.96
N GLY A 928 15.69 -2.25 -39.89
CA GLY A 928 17.10 -2.00 -39.63
C GLY A 928 17.79 -3.22 -39.04
N VAL A 929 18.71 -3.84 -39.78
CA VAL A 929 19.54 -4.95 -39.30
C VAL A 929 20.86 -4.41 -38.77
N MET A 930 21.14 -4.67 -37.50
CA MET A 930 22.32 -4.14 -36.84
C MET A 930 23.58 -4.90 -37.23
N MET A 931 24.62 -4.15 -37.62
CA MET A 931 25.91 -4.71 -38.05
C MET A 931 27.05 -4.48 -37.04
N SER A 932 26.75 -3.88 -35.88
CA SER A 932 27.70 -3.57 -34.79
C SER A 932 27.35 -4.38 -33.56
N THR A 933 28.36 -4.96 -32.89
CA THR A 933 28.20 -5.72 -31.63
C THR A 933 27.28 -6.95 -31.77
N VAL A 934 27.39 -7.66 -32.90
CA VAL A 934 26.58 -8.83 -33.26
C VAL A 934 27.44 -9.99 -33.78
N ASP A 935 26.87 -11.19 -33.86
CA ASP A 935 27.47 -12.35 -34.53
C ASP A 935 27.09 -12.38 -36.02
N GLU A 936 28.10 -12.39 -36.89
CA GLU A 936 27.91 -12.29 -38.35
C GLU A 936 27.06 -13.44 -38.92
N ALA A 937 27.28 -14.67 -38.47
CA ALA A 937 26.55 -15.83 -38.99
C ALA A 937 25.08 -15.83 -38.54
N LEU A 938 24.81 -15.40 -37.30
CA LEU A 938 23.44 -15.25 -36.81
C LEU A 938 22.72 -14.08 -37.50
N THR A 939 23.41 -12.97 -37.74
CA THR A 939 22.86 -11.82 -38.48
C THR A 939 22.54 -12.18 -39.93
N ASP A 940 23.40 -12.95 -40.62
CA ASP A 940 23.09 -13.45 -41.97
C ASP A 940 21.84 -14.35 -41.94
N PHE A 941 21.70 -15.17 -40.89
CA PHE A 941 20.50 -15.99 -40.69
C PHE A 941 19.24 -15.15 -40.46
N GLN A 942 19.31 -14.12 -39.62
CA GLN A 942 18.22 -13.17 -39.39
C GLN A 942 17.78 -12.47 -40.69
N ILE A 943 18.74 -12.05 -41.53
CA ILE A 943 18.45 -11.46 -42.85
C ILE A 943 17.68 -12.46 -43.73
N MET A 944 18.10 -13.72 -43.77
CA MET A 944 17.38 -14.76 -44.53
C MET A 944 15.94 -14.95 -44.04
N LEU A 945 15.70 -14.88 -42.72
CA LEU A 945 14.35 -14.96 -42.17
C LEU A 945 13.49 -13.76 -42.57
N ILE A 946 14.06 -12.55 -42.60
CA ILE A 946 13.36 -11.35 -43.07
C ILE A 946 12.97 -11.53 -44.56
N GLU A 947 13.91 -11.96 -45.40
CA GLU A 947 13.69 -12.14 -46.83
C GLU A 947 12.67 -13.24 -47.16
N GLU A 948 12.62 -14.31 -46.37
CA GLU A 948 11.71 -15.43 -46.58
C GLU A 948 10.29 -15.15 -46.06
N TYR A 949 10.16 -14.57 -44.86
CA TYR A 949 8.88 -14.55 -44.14
C TYR A 949 8.18 -13.21 -44.09
N LEU A 950 8.86 -12.10 -44.40
CA LEU A 950 8.31 -10.76 -44.20
C LEU A 950 8.16 -10.01 -45.53
N ASP A 951 7.00 -9.37 -45.69
CA ASP A 951 6.68 -8.51 -46.84
C ASP A 951 7.21 -7.07 -46.64
N ILE A 952 8.48 -6.92 -46.23
CA ILE A 952 9.13 -5.63 -45.98
C ILE A 952 10.63 -5.71 -46.30
N PRO A 953 11.25 -4.69 -46.92
CA PRO A 953 12.68 -4.68 -47.15
C PRO A 953 13.46 -4.49 -45.84
N TRP A 954 14.75 -4.81 -45.88
CA TRP A 954 15.69 -4.56 -44.80
C TRP A 954 16.82 -3.64 -45.25
N VAL A 955 17.47 -2.99 -44.28
CA VAL A 955 18.62 -2.10 -44.47
C VAL A 955 19.69 -2.38 -43.43
N LYS A 956 20.96 -2.22 -43.80
CA LYS A 956 22.06 -2.26 -42.84
C LYS A 956 22.02 -1.03 -41.96
N SER A 957 21.95 -1.23 -40.66
CA SER A 957 22.07 -0.20 -39.64
C SER A 957 23.36 -0.40 -38.85
N LYS A 958 23.92 0.70 -38.35
CA LYS A 958 25.08 0.67 -37.47
C LYS A 958 24.85 1.65 -36.35
N TYR A 959 25.08 1.19 -35.13
CA TYR A 959 25.19 2.06 -33.98
C TYR A 959 26.67 2.47 -33.83
N PRO A 960 26.98 3.74 -33.55
CA PRO A 960 28.35 4.21 -33.48
C PRO A 960 29.15 3.66 -32.29
N GLY A 961 28.49 3.11 -31.27
CA GLY A 961 29.16 2.51 -30.12
C GLY A 961 28.82 1.04 -29.85
N ARG A 962 29.27 0.52 -28.70
CA ARG A 962 29.32 -0.90 -28.33
C ARG A 962 28.35 -1.31 -27.21
N ALA A 963 27.59 -0.38 -26.63
CA ALA A 963 26.64 -0.64 -25.54
C ALA A 963 25.23 -0.20 -25.96
N SER A 964 24.79 -0.67 -27.13
CA SER A 964 23.58 -0.17 -27.77
C SER A 964 22.28 -0.66 -27.13
N SER A 965 22.20 -1.93 -26.72
CA SER A 965 21.05 -2.56 -26.09
C SER A 965 21.48 -3.95 -25.54
N ASP A 966 20.57 -4.75 -24.99
CA ASP A 966 20.86 -5.98 -24.25
C ASP A 966 21.63 -7.06 -25.05
N HIS A 967 21.50 -7.10 -26.39
CA HIS A 967 22.32 -7.98 -27.25
C HIS A 967 23.82 -7.78 -27.03
N ALA A 968 24.24 -6.57 -26.65
CA ALA A 968 25.63 -6.26 -26.37
C ALA A 968 26.16 -7.07 -25.17
N SER A 969 25.34 -7.33 -24.15
CA SER A 969 25.71 -8.17 -22.99
C SER A 969 26.06 -9.59 -23.43
N TRP A 970 25.24 -10.17 -24.31
CA TRP A 970 25.46 -11.50 -24.90
C TRP A 970 26.72 -11.54 -25.77
N HIS A 971 26.89 -10.56 -26.64
CA HIS A 971 28.07 -10.45 -27.51
C HIS A 971 29.36 -10.26 -26.71
N LYS A 972 29.34 -9.44 -25.65
CA LYS A 972 30.49 -9.20 -24.75
C LYS A 972 30.91 -10.47 -24.01
N ALA A 973 29.95 -11.36 -23.69
CA ALA A 973 30.19 -12.70 -23.16
C ALA A 973 30.52 -13.76 -24.23
N ASN A 974 30.72 -13.34 -25.49
CA ASN A 974 31.04 -14.18 -26.64
C ASN A 974 29.96 -15.24 -26.95
N TYR A 975 28.69 -14.93 -26.64
CA TYR A 975 27.53 -15.67 -27.14
C TYR A 975 27.05 -15.06 -28.47
N PRO A 976 26.53 -15.87 -29.41
CA PRO A 976 25.95 -15.34 -30.64
C PRO A 976 24.71 -14.50 -30.34
N ALA A 977 24.70 -13.25 -30.81
CA ALA A 977 23.58 -12.33 -30.65
C ALA A 977 23.40 -11.50 -31.92
N CYS A 978 22.16 -11.27 -32.32
CA CYS A 978 21.75 -10.39 -33.42
C CYS A 978 20.68 -9.42 -32.92
N HIS A 979 20.43 -8.37 -33.69
CA HIS A 979 19.57 -7.28 -33.25
C HIS A 979 18.94 -6.57 -34.45
N VAL A 980 17.66 -6.27 -34.33
CA VAL A 980 16.90 -5.49 -35.30
C VAL A 980 16.25 -4.28 -34.63
N ILE A 981 16.16 -3.22 -35.40
CA ILE A 981 15.54 -1.95 -35.03
C ILE A 981 14.59 -1.50 -36.15
N GLU A 982 13.71 -0.57 -35.85
CA GLU A 982 12.67 -0.02 -36.74
C GLU A 982 13.15 0.64 -38.05
N ASN A 983 14.41 1.07 -38.15
CA ASN A 983 15.01 1.57 -39.40
C ASN A 983 16.55 1.69 -39.31
N THR A 984 17.21 2.50 -40.14
CA THR A 984 18.59 2.93 -39.81
C THR A 984 18.58 3.74 -38.52
N PHE A 985 19.67 3.69 -37.74
CA PHE A 985 19.76 4.38 -36.45
C PHE A 985 19.47 5.89 -36.53
N GLU A 986 19.81 6.55 -37.63
CA GLU A 986 19.53 7.98 -37.83
C GLU A 986 18.04 8.30 -38.09
N ASN A 987 17.23 7.27 -38.30
CA ASN A 987 15.82 7.36 -38.64
C ASN A 987 14.90 6.76 -37.58
N THR A 988 15.43 6.39 -36.41
CA THR A 988 14.63 5.96 -35.27
C THR A 988 13.85 7.12 -34.63
N ASN A 989 12.93 6.78 -33.74
CA ASN A 989 12.08 7.70 -33.01
C ASN A 989 12.91 8.68 -32.18
N PHE A 990 12.67 9.97 -32.39
CA PHE A 990 13.36 11.04 -31.66
C PHE A 990 12.71 11.39 -30.31
N ASN A 991 11.53 10.81 -30.02
CA ASN A 991 10.80 11.05 -28.77
C ASN A 991 11.21 10.10 -27.63
N VAL A 992 12.03 9.09 -27.91
CA VAL A 992 12.51 8.13 -26.90
C VAL A 992 13.17 8.83 -25.72
N HIS A 993 13.15 8.18 -24.56
CA HIS A 993 13.63 8.73 -23.28
C HIS A 993 12.95 10.05 -22.83
N SER A 994 11.69 10.28 -23.23
CA SER A 994 10.95 11.52 -22.97
C SER A 994 9.47 11.24 -22.68
N PRO A 995 8.69 12.24 -22.20
CA PRO A 995 7.26 12.05 -21.95
C PRO A 995 6.44 11.95 -23.24
N TYR A 996 7.05 12.18 -24.40
CA TYR A 996 6.40 12.15 -25.72
C TYR A 996 6.55 10.80 -26.44
N ASP A 997 7.26 9.84 -25.85
CA ASP A 997 7.30 8.46 -26.37
C ASP A 997 6.02 7.70 -26.03
N THR A 998 4.94 8.04 -26.74
CA THR A 998 3.61 7.46 -26.56
C THR A 998 3.13 6.78 -27.85
N PHE A 999 2.29 5.75 -27.75
CA PHE A 999 1.84 4.97 -28.93
C PHE A 999 0.81 5.71 -29.81
N ASP A 1000 0.33 6.89 -29.38
CA ASP A 1000 -0.65 7.71 -30.10
C ASP A 1000 -0.03 8.79 -31.01
N VAL A 1001 1.30 8.91 -31.03
CA VAL A 1001 2.03 9.83 -31.92
C VAL A 1001 1.99 9.40 -33.38
N SER A 1002 2.09 10.39 -34.28
CA SER A 1002 2.21 10.14 -35.72
C SER A 1002 3.60 9.56 -36.05
N GLY A 1003 3.65 8.26 -36.25
CA GLY A 1003 4.89 7.52 -36.54
C GLY A 1003 4.86 6.11 -35.96
N TYR A 1004 4.21 5.93 -34.80
CA TYR A 1004 4.03 4.62 -34.17
C TYR A 1004 3.06 3.75 -34.99
N SER A 1005 3.49 2.56 -35.42
CA SER A 1005 2.73 1.69 -36.32
C SER A 1005 2.60 0.25 -35.79
N PHE A 1006 1.40 -0.14 -35.38
CA PHE A 1006 1.12 -1.52 -34.97
C PHE A 1006 1.32 -2.55 -36.09
N GLU A 1007 1.17 -2.17 -37.36
CA GLU A 1007 1.48 -3.07 -38.48
C GLU A 1007 2.98 -3.28 -38.62
N HIS A 1008 3.79 -2.26 -38.30
CA HIS A 1008 5.24 -2.38 -38.24
C HIS A 1008 5.64 -3.33 -37.11
N VAL A 1009 5.14 -3.11 -35.88
CA VAL A 1009 5.34 -4.00 -34.72
C VAL A 1009 4.94 -5.45 -35.04
N LEU A 1010 3.83 -5.66 -35.76
CA LEU A 1010 3.39 -6.98 -36.20
C LEU A 1010 4.41 -7.67 -37.12
N ARG A 1011 5.11 -6.93 -37.98
CA ARG A 1011 6.18 -7.48 -38.83
C ARG A 1011 7.37 -7.96 -38.01
N PHE A 1012 7.79 -7.21 -36.99
CA PHE A 1012 8.81 -7.69 -36.04
C PHE A 1012 8.33 -8.90 -35.24
N THR A 1013 7.05 -8.96 -34.92
CA THR A 1013 6.46 -10.12 -34.24
C THR A 1013 6.50 -11.37 -35.11
N LYS A 1014 6.28 -11.22 -36.43
CA LYS A 1014 6.49 -12.31 -37.40
C LYS A 1014 7.94 -12.75 -37.43
N LEU A 1015 8.90 -11.83 -37.38
CA LEU A 1015 10.32 -12.16 -37.30
C LEU A 1015 10.66 -12.93 -36.02
N ALA A 1016 10.18 -12.48 -34.85
CA ALA A 1016 10.37 -13.17 -33.57
C ALA A 1016 9.84 -14.62 -33.61
N VAL A 1017 8.66 -14.83 -34.21
CA VAL A 1017 8.09 -16.17 -34.42
C VAL A 1017 8.92 -17.00 -35.40
N ALA A 1018 9.33 -16.42 -36.53
CA ALA A 1018 10.15 -17.11 -37.52
C ALA A 1018 11.48 -17.56 -36.91
N PHE A 1019 12.16 -16.67 -36.19
CA PHE A 1019 13.40 -16.97 -35.48
C PHE A 1019 13.19 -18.05 -34.42
N ALA A 1020 12.16 -17.92 -33.57
CA ALA A 1020 11.81 -18.93 -32.57
C ALA A 1020 11.67 -20.33 -33.18
N VAL A 1021 10.88 -20.44 -34.25
CA VAL A 1021 10.54 -21.73 -34.88
C VAL A 1021 11.74 -22.28 -35.64
N GLU A 1022 12.36 -21.52 -36.53
CA GLU A 1022 13.49 -22.00 -37.34
C GLU A 1022 14.71 -22.37 -36.49
N MET A 1023 14.95 -21.63 -35.40
CA MET A 1023 16.05 -21.94 -34.48
C MET A 1023 15.76 -23.14 -33.59
N THR A 1024 14.53 -23.65 -33.52
CA THR A 1024 14.15 -24.73 -32.59
C THR A 1024 13.37 -25.87 -33.25
N SER A 1025 13.33 -25.93 -34.57
CA SER A 1025 12.55 -26.92 -35.34
C SER A 1025 13.35 -28.11 -35.85
#